data_AF-A0A9P4XK23-F1
#
_entry.id   AF-A0A9P4XK23-F1
#
_cell.length_a   1.000
_cell.length_b   1.000
_cell.length_c   1.000
_cell.angle_alpha   90.00
_cell.angle_beta   90.00
_cell.angle_gamma   90.00
#
_symmetry.space_group_name_H-M   'P 1'
#
loop_
_entity.id
_entity.type
_entity.pdbx_description
1 polymer ?
#
loop_
_entity_poly.entity_id
_entity_poly.type
_entity_poly.pdbx_seq_one_letter_code
_entity_poly.pdbx_strand_id
1 'polypeptide(L)'
;MTSESLNVIALISGGKDSFFNLVHCIRHGHRIVALANLFPAVDGANEAVEDVQFIDPEQQTSTATEDESAHEEDLNSFMYQTVGHEVIPLYAAATGIPLYRQPIRGGALHHERDYDYSSGGQKADETESMLLLLKAIKARHPEANALCSGAILSTYQRTRVESVALRLGLTPLAYLWKYPVLPSPENEVADDAQLLRDMAVAGLDARIIKVASAGLDESHLWERVSSVEGVHRVKSALRKFGAPQGAALGEGGEFETLVLDGPAWLFRKRISVPEERRRVVNEGGGSIWLMLRGAQLQEKHPNIDDYASPESSVRIPELFDAKFHTILDTVMSAKLTEDSGKEVSGALTPRILGKDFSTTLEEDDNFLRFSVLAKSSADCILIEAEMQSIVGQIDGFLSSSSLDAAQIINTTIILRHMADFPKINTEYGRLFTRPNPPSRVTISCGHLLPSGYNVIVFLTVPKSGINSHRNGLHVQSRSYWAPANIGPYSQAIDVALTAKAEASSLRGIYIAGQIPLIPSSMVLPPPSNVSHGMQIVLSLQHLWRIGLEMKVQLWTSAVAYFAKSSSPDEMKRNAQAAGLAWKLAHGSPEDDEDDGNELDPWDLKYNFQHMTLAGDEQKTRARLPDWTIFSLRQQNEPESCIPPVFAVEVQELPRQSTVEWHAHVGLSQIEESSVEIIYHPETPSSCWRAWHVFIRSPKATLVYTTLAHVPSRDHNSTDWEALQKELSASYAGSVRALGLTPPVPSPTPHLAYVEVTSVTSLWSDVGDAGPSVSFAMVPCHTICLNAPLCAPTRACAHVLWHSVQSGTAESSETCTLVEAVTMASHPQANELDASASAVALPKKTLSRADLHRRQSADERINNILETALQRAETMDPASLSLLQKGSSHNSSPNYGASGTATRGVLQDYQAVPTSDESDATRPRKVSYSDAAKKAGNHAKSQSSLRQRNGVSGSEDTRSPTKAKSSWTKETFRKFQSLQLENKGSVARDHLALAWLRTSLAFASIGVAVTQLFRLNTDNASASDFDHTRLQKMGRPLGATFLAISIVTLLLGCRRYFHAQEWILQGKFPASRGTIIIMSLVALALMILSLVVVIVIRPS
;
A
#
# COMPACT_ATOMS: atom_id res chain seq x y z
N MET A 1 11.40 -25.44 -18.92
CA MET A 1 10.80 -25.06 -20.22
C MET A 1 10.89 -23.54 -20.31
N THR A 2 11.29 -22.98 -21.45
CA THR A 2 11.28 -21.53 -21.65
C THR A 2 9.84 -21.01 -21.66
N SER A 3 9.61 -19.78 -21.16
CA SER A 3 8.34 -19.10 -21.42
C SER A 3 8.19 -18.84 -22.92
N GLU A 4 6.96 -18.90 -23.41
CA GLU A 4 6.65 -18.56 -24.80
C GLU A 4 7.12 -17.13 -25.12
N SER A 5 7.90 -16.98 -26.19
CA SER A 5 8.46 -15.70 -26.62
C SER A 5 7.35 -14.82 -27.20
N LEU A 6 7.14 -13.65 -26.60
CA LEU A 6 6.10 -12.71 -26.98
C LEU A 6 6.60 -11.73 -28.05
N ASN A 7 5.70 -11.31 -28.94
CA ASN A 7 5.90 -10.20 -29.87
C ASN A 7 5.32 -8.93 -29.22
N VAL A 8 6.22 -8.06 -28.75
CA VAL A 8 5.92 -6.95 -27.85
C VAL A 8 5.85 -5.63 -28.60
N ILE A 9 4.75 -4.91 -28.43
CA ILE A 9 4.67 -3.48 -28.71
C ILE A 9 5.18 -2.74 -27.45
N ALA A 10 6.11 -1.81 -27.62
CA ALA A 10 6.72 -1.07 -26.52
C ALA A 10 6.13 0.34 -26.41
N LEU A 11 5.38 0.63 -25.35
CA LEU A 11 4.91 1.99 -25.06
C LEU A 11 6.07 2.80 -24.47
N ILE A 12 6.57 3.77 -25.24
CA ILE A 12 7.73 4.60 -24.87
C ILE A 12 7.38 6.08 -24.73
N SER A 13 7.93 6.70 -23.68
CA SER A 13 7.94 8.15 -23.48
C SER A 13 9.31 8.79 -23.76
N GLY A 14 10.35 7.97 -23.94
CA GLY A 14 11.75 8.40 -23.88
C GLY A 14 12.37 8.28 -22.48
N GLY A 15 11.55 8.20 -21.43
CA GLY A 15 11.97 8.09 -20.04
C GLY A 15 12.60 6.75 -19.69
N LYS A 16 13.47 6.79 -18.66
CA LYS A 16 14.28 5.67 -18.13
C LYS A 16 13.49 4.38 -17.95
N ASP A 17 12.26 4.46 -17.43
CA ASP A 17 11.47 3.31 -17.01
C ASP A 17 10.85 2.57 -18.20
N SER A 18 10.51 3.32 -19.26
CA SER A 18 10.02 2.73 -20.51
C SER A 18 11.10 1.87 -21.19
N PHE A 19 12.35 2.35 -21.21
CA PHE A 19 13.49 1.59 -21.73
C PHE A 19 13.97 0.50 -20.78
N PHE A 20 13.93 0.69 -19.47
CA PHE A 20 14.33 -0.36 -18.53
C PHE A 20 13.32 -1.52 -18.50
N ASN A 21 12.01 -1.25 -18.57
CA ASN A 21 11.00 -2.29 -18.75
C ASN A 21 11.15 -3.02 -20.10
N LEU A 22 11.61 -2.32 -21.15
CA LEU A 22 11.94 -2.91 -22.45
C LEU A 22 13.14 -3.86 -22.36
N VAL A 23 14.18 -3.47 -21.63
CA VAL A 23 15.35 -4.29 -21.28
C VAL A 23 14.93 -5.57 -20.55
N HIS A 24 14.01 -5.50 -19.58
CA HIS A 24 13.45 -6.69 -18.92
C HIS A 24 12.64 -7.57 -19.89
N CYS A 25 11.89 -7.00 -20.84
CA CYS A 25 11.18 -7.80 -21.85
C CYS A 25 12.15 -8.60 -22.73
N ILE A 26 13.25 -7.98 -23.17
CA ILE A 26 14.29 -8.63 -23.98
C ILE A 26 15.02 -9.72 -23.16
N ARG A 27 15.31 -9.48 -21.87
CA ARG A 27 15.84 -10.49 -20.95
C ARG A 27 14.95 -11.73 -20.84
N HIS A 28 13.62 -11.56 -20.85
CA HIS A 28 12.67 -12.68 -20.83
C HIS A 28 12.53 -13.41 -22.19
N GLY A 29 13.38 -13.07 -23.18
CA GLY A 29 13.38 -13.71 -24.50
C GLY A 29 12.27 -13.22 -25.43
N HIS A 30 11.63 -12.08 -25.13
CA HIS A 30 10.57 -11.52 -25.96
C HIS A 30 11.13 -10.65 -27.09
N ARG A 31 10.51 -10.71 -28.27
CA ARG A 31 10.89 -9.94 -29.45
C ARG A 31 10.11 -8.63 -29.49
N ILE A 32 10.81 -7.50 -29.50
CA ILE A 32 10.18 -6.18 -29.67
C ILE A 32 9.89 -5.98 -31.17
N VAL A 33 8.63 -5.74 -31.54
CA VAL A 33 8.22 -5.60 -32.94
C VAL A 33 7.93 -4.16 -33.36
N ALA A 34 7.55 -3.31 -32.42
CA ALA A 34 7.22 -1.91 -32.66
C ALA A 34 7.40 -1.05 -31.41
N LEU A 35 7.81 0.20 -31.60
CA LEU A 35 7.76 1.27 -30.59
C LEU A 35 6.46 2.07 -30.79
N ALA A 36 5.79 2.41 -29.69
CA ALA A 36 4.54 3.16 -29.66
C ALA A 36 4.72 4.41 -28.79
N ASN A 37 4.40 5.59 -29.31
CA ASN A 37 4.50 6.85 -28.57
C ASN A 37 3.24 7.71 -28.73
N LEU A 38 2.83 8.34 -27.63
CA LEU A 38 1.80 9.37 -27.59
C LEU A 38 2.47 10.72 -27.30
N PHE A 39 2.04 11.79 -27.97
CA PHE A 39 2.73 13.08 -27.94
C PHE A 39 1.75 14.27 -28.00
N PRO A 40 2.18 15.50 -27.63
CA PRO A 40 1.35 16.70 -27.73
C PRO A 40 0.74 16.93 -29.11
N ALA A 41 -0.54 17.31 -29.15
CA ALA A 41 -1.15 17.87 -30.36
C ALA A 41 -0.68 19.33 -30.56
N VAL A 42 -0.59 19.77 -31.82
CA VAL A 42 -0.32 21.18 -32.17
C VAL A 42 -1.66 21.88 -32.40
N ASP A 43 -1.86 23.06 -31.80
CA ASP A 43 -3.10 23.81 -31.94
C ASP A 43 -3.40 24.17 -33.40
N GLY A 44 -4.66 23.99 -33.81
CA GLY A 44 -5.12 24.19 -35.18
C GLY A 44 -5.16 22.91 -36.03
N ALA A 45 -4.59 21.78 -35.59
CA ALA A 45 -4.73 20.48 -36.25
C ALA A 45 -6.09 19.77 -36.01
N ASN A 46 -7.03 20.46 -35.35
CA ASN A 46 -8.39 19.97 -35.09
C ASN A 46 -9.24 19.91 -36.37
N GLU A 47 -9.10 18.79 -37.10
CA GLU A 47 -10.18 17.99 -37.75
C GLU A 47 -9.63 17.01 -38.81
N ALA A 48 -8.36 17.15 -39.25
CA ALA A 48 -7.86 16.47 -40.47
C ALA A 48 -6.75 15.42 -40.30
N VAL A 49 -6.01 15.36 -39.18
CA VAL A 49 -4.90 14.41 -39.01
C VAL A 49 -5.40 13.10 -38.39
N GLU A 50 -5.94 12.21 -39.21
CA GLU A 50 -6.40 10.86 -38.79
C GLU A 50 -5.29 9.81 -38.77
N ASP A 51 -4.21 9.98 -39.54
CA ASP A 51 -3.16 8.97 -39.69
C ASP A 51 -2.15 8.93 -38.52
N VAL A 52 -1.89 7.71 -38.03
CA VAL A 52 -0.78 7.41 -37.12
C VAL A 52 0.54 7.62 -37.87
N GLN A 53 1.42 8.48 -37.34
CA GLN A 53 2.74 8.72 -37.91
C GLN A 53 3.59 7.46 -37.79
N PHE A 54 3.98 6.88 -38.93
CA PHE A 54 4.94 5.79 -39.00
C PHE A 54 6.33 6.34 -39.35
N ILE A 55 7.35 5.86 -38.63
CA ILE A 55 8.75 6.18 -38.85
C ILE A 55 9.52 4.87 -39.03
N ASP A 56 10.11 4.72 -40.21
CA ASP A 56 10.91 3.56 -40.59
C ASP A 56 12.35 3.68 -40.05
N PRO A 57 12.92 2.63 -39.43
CA PRO A 57 14.29 2.67 -38.90
C PRO A 57 15.41 2.94 -39.92
N GLU A 58 15.18 2.67 -41.20
CA GLU A 58 16.17 2.90 -42.26
C GLU A 58 16.11 4.32 -42.82
N GLN A 59 15.06 5.10 -42.53
CA GLN A 59 14.93 6.48 -42.96
C GLN A 59 15.72 7.43 -42.05
N GLN A 60 16.57 8.26 -42.66
CA GLN A 60 17.30 9.31 -41.94
C GLN A 60 16.36 10.48 -41.59
N THR A 61 15.56 10.33 -40.54
CA THR A 61 14.81 11.45 -39.95
C THR A 61 15.78 12.40 -39.24
N SER A 62 16.26 13.42 -39.95
CA SER A 62 16.68 14.67 -39.31
C SER A 62 15.51 15.27 -38.54
N THR A 63 15.77 15.96 -37.43
CA THR A 63 14.78 16.73 -36.65
C THR A 63 14.35 18.00 -37.42
N ALA A 64 13.65 17.80 -38.54
CA ALA A 64 13.41 18.78 -39.59
C ALA A 64 12.07 19.53 -39.44
N THR A 65 11.99 20.37 -38.41
CA THR A 65 11.10 21.53 -38.38
C THR A 65 11.85 22.69 -37.72
N GLU A 66 12.18 23.72 -38.49
CA GLU A 66 12.63 25.02 -37.96
C GLU A 66 11.44 25.89 -37.51
N ASP A 67 10.32 25.25 -37.12
CA ASP A 67 9.11 25.93 -36.71
C ASP A 67 9.34 26.67 -35.38
N GLU A 68 9.24 28.00 -35.44
CA GLU A 68 9.36 28.86 -34.27
C GLU A 68 8.18 28.69 -33.30
N SER A 69 7.09 28.03 -33.71
CA SER A 69 5.83 27.84 -32.98
C SER A 69 5.76 26.57 -32.11
N ALA A 70 6.88 25.95 -31.73
CA ALA A 70 6.85 24.94 -30.67
C ALA A 70 6.41 25.60 -29.35
N HIS A 71 5.26 25.19 -28.82
CA HIS A 71 4.59 25.84 -27.69
C HIS A 71 5.48 25.88 -26.43
N GLU A 72 5.45 26.98 -25.68
CA GLU A 72 6.22 27.14 -24.43
C GLU A 72 5.49 26.61 -23.19
N GLU A 73 4.31 26.00 -23.36
CA GLU A 73 3.50 25.40 -22.29
C GLU A 73 3.43 23.87 -22.44
N ASP A 74 3.57 23.17 -21.31
CA ASP A 74 3.42 21.71 -21.25
C ASP A 74 1.96 21.32 -21.00
N LEU A 75 1.50 20.26 -21.67
CA LEU A 75 0.17 19.67 -21.50
C LEU A 75 -0.04 19.07 -20.10
N ASN A 76 1.04 18.73 -19.37
CA ASN A 76 0.98 18.25 -17.98
C ASN A 76 0.01 17.06 -17.78
N SER A 77 0.06 16.06 -18.67
CA SER A 77 -0.75 14.83 -18.59
C SER A 77 -0.35 13.98 -17.37
N PHE A 78 -1.34 13.35 -16.72
CA PHE A 78 -1.12 12.38 -15.65
C PHE A 78 -0.71 10.99 -16.20
N MET A 79 -1.05 10.70 -17.44
CA MET A 79 -0.83 9.42 -18.10
C MET A 79 0.46 9.37 -18.93
N TYR A 80 0.86 10.50 -19.55
CA TYR A 80 1.92 10.55 -20.54
C TYR A 80 2.95 11.64 -20.26
N GLN A 81 4.24 11.27 -20.22
CA GLN A 81 5.35 12.23 -20.31
C GLN A 81 5.31 12.92 -21.68
N THR A 82 5.35 14.25 -21.65
CA THR A 82 5.19 15.14 -22.81
C THR A 82 6.45 15.96 -23.11
N VAL A 83 7.34 16.14 -22.13
CA VAL A 83 8.64 16.82 -22.32
C VAL A 83 9.63 15.87 -23.02
N GLY A 84 10.42 16.41 -23.96
CA GLY A 84 11.39 15.64 -24.76
C GLY A 84 10.77 14.88 -25.94
N HIS A 85 9.48 15.10 -26.23
CA HIS A 85 8.75 14.44 -27.31
C HIS A 85 9.34 14.73 -28.72
N GLU A 86 10.20 15.74 -28.84
CA GLU A 86 10.92 16.17 -30.05
C GLU A 86 12.04 15.19 -30.44
N VAL A 87 12.61 14.49 -29.46
CA VAL A 87 13.75 13.57 -29.67
C VAL A 87 13.27 12.16 -30.03
N ILE A 88 12.06 11.78 -29.60
CA ILE A 88 11.48 10.43 -29.77
C ILE A 88 11.54 9.87 -31.20
N PRO A 89 11.31 10.67 -32.28
CA PRO A 89 11.49 10.20 -33.66
C PRO A 89 12.82 9.49 -33.93
N LEU A 90 13.92 9.92 -33.29
CA LEU A 90 15.24 9.35 -33.48
C LEU A 90 15.38 7.92 -32.95
N TYR A 91 14.51 7.47 -32.03
CA TYR A 91 14.58 6.11 -31.50
C TYR A 91 14.38 5.02 -32.54
N ALA A 92 13.66 5.31 -33.64
CA ALA A 92 13.48 4.36 -34.73
C ALA A 92 14.83 3.90 -35.29
N ALA A 93 15.65 4.86 -35.73
CA ALA A 93 16.98 4.60 -36.28
C ALA A 93 18.06 4.37 -35.20
N ALA A 94 17.86 4.86 -33.96
CA ALA A 94 18.77 4.55 -32.84
C ALA A 94 18.71 3.08 -32.42
N THR A 95 17.51 2.49 -32.36
CA THR A 95 17.30 1.09 -31.94
C THR A 95 17.23 0.12 -33.11
N GLY A 96 16.77 0.58 -34.27
CA GLY A 96 16.43 -0.28 -35.40
C GLY A 96 15.04 -0.91 -35.32
N ILE A 97 14.13 -0.35 -34.52
CA ILE A 97 12.76 -0.85 -34.27
C ILE A 97 11.75 0.20 -34.79
N PRO A 98 10.76 -0.17 -35.62
CA PRO A 98 9.85 0.80 -36.22
C PRO A 98 9.03 1.54 -35.17
N LEU A 99 8.86 2.86 -35.35
CA LEU A 99 8.17 3.74 -34.42
C LEU A 99 6.85 4.23 -34.99
N TYR A 100 5.82 4.17 -34.15
CA TYR A 100 4.48 4.65 -34.43
C TYR A 100 4.09 5.71 -33.41
N ARG A 101 3.58 6.85 -33.89
CA ARG A 101 3.22 8.00 -33.04
C ARG A 101 1.80 8.46 -33.30
N GLN A 102 1.08 8.81 -32.24
CA GLN A 102 -0.26 9.36 -32.27
C GLN A 102 -0.34 10.63 -31.41
N PRO A 103 -0.90 11.75 -31.90
CA PRO A 103 -1.16 12.90 -31.04
C PRO A 103 -2.22 12.53 -29.98
N ILE A 104 -1.99 12.95 -28.74
CA ILE A 104 -2.94 12.83 -27.64
C ILE A 104 -4.18 13.67 -27.97
N ARG A 105 -5.36 13.06 -27.90
CA ARG A 105 -6.66 13.71 -28.11
C ARG A 105 -7.46 13.69 -26.82
N GLY A 106 -8.13 14.80 -26.50
CA GLY A 106 -8.83 14.96 -25.22
C GLY A 106 -7.88 15.31 -24.07
N GLY A 107 -8.30 15.02 -22.85
CA GLY A 107 -7.50 15.16 -21.63
C GLY A 107 -7.87 14.10 -20.61
N ALA A 108 -7.32 14.14 -19.40
CA ALA A 108 -7.76 13.26 -18.33
C ALA A 108 -9.21 13.58 -17.94
N LEU A 109 -10.18 12.72 -18.28
CA LEU A 109 -11.53 12.80 -17.73
C LEU A 109 -11.59 11.96 -16.45
N HIS A 110 -11.12 10.72 -16.54
CA HIS A 110 -11.12 9.79 -15.42
C HIS A 110 -9.86 9.97 -14.58
N HIS A 111 -10.00 10.62 -13.43
CA HIS A 111 -8.92 10.84 -12.45
C HIS A 111 -8.81 9.69 -11.42
N GLU A 112 -9.68 8.69 -11.50
CA GLU A 112 -9.73 7.56 -10.57
C GLU A 112 -8.58 6.56 -10.78
N ARG A 113 -8.20 5.88 -9.69
CA ARG A 113 -7.13 4.86 -9.66
C ARG A 113 -7.41 3.70 -10.63
N ASP A 114 -8.67 3.29 -10.66
CA ASP A 114 -9.16 2.18 -11.48
C ASP A 114 -9.92 2.76 -12.69
N TYR A 115 -9.94 2.05 -13.82
CA TYR A 115 -10.38 2.63 -15.09
C TYR A 115 -11.62 1.93 -15.67
N ASP A 116 -12.75 2.66 -15.71
CA ASP A 116 -14.02 2.19 -16.29
C ASP A 116 -14.34 2.89 -17.62
N TYR A 117 -14.09 2.17 -18.72
CA TYR A 117 -14.32 2.62 -20.10
C TYR A 117 -15.82 2.74 -20.50
N SER A 118 -16.75 2.25 -19.66
CA SER A 118 -18.19 2.26 -19.97
C SER A 118 -18.85 3.63 -19.76
N SER A 119 -18.18 4.53 -19.04
CA SER A 119 -18.73 5.75 -18.44
C SER A 119 -18.87 6.97 -19.38
N GLY A 120 -19.34 6.75 -20.62
CA GLY A 120 -19.91 7.78 -21.50
C GLY A 120 -18.98 8.81 -22.16
N GLY A 121 -17.81 9.12 -21.58
CA GLY A 121 -16.88 10.17 -22.04
C GLY A 121 -16.02 9.82 -23.28
N GLN A 122 -16.34 8.75 -24.00
CA GLN A 122 -15.45 7.95 -24.86
C GLN A 122 -14.71 8.66 -26.01
N LYS A 123 -14.98 9.93 -26.31
CA LYS A 123 -14.31 10.72 -27.36
C LYS A 123 -13.31 11.76 -26.84
N ALA A 124 -13.18 11.94 -25.53
CA ALA A 124 -12.41 13.04 -24.94
C ALA A 124 -11.52 12.64 -23.74
N ASP A 125 -11.42 11.36 -23.39
CA ASP A 125 -10.43 10.86 -22.42
C ASP A 125 -9.11 10.50 -23.12
N GLU A 126 -7.98 10.96 -22.57
CA GLU A 126 -6.65 10.80 -23.17
C GLU A 126 -6.27 9.35 -23.46
N THR A 127 -6.75 8.41 -22.61
CA THR A 127 -6.46 6.97 -22.71
C THR A 127 -6.89 6.35 -24.04
N GLU A 128 -8.00 6.78 -24.63
CA GLU A 128 -8.50 6.20 -25.88
C GLU A 128 -7.62 6.53 -27.10
N SER A 129 -6.75 7.55 -26.99
CA SER A 129 -5.70 7.81 -28.00
C SER A 129 -4.76 6.61 -28.15
N MET A 130 -4.48 5.89 -27.05
CA MET A 130 -3.67 4.68 -27.05
C MET A 130 -4.35 3.51 -27.78
N LEU A 131 -5.69 3.41 -27.71
CA LEU A 131 -6.44 2.38 -28.42
C LEU A 131 -6.33 2.55 -29.95
N LEU A 132 -6.37 3.79 -30.44
CA LEU A 132 -6.22 4.10 -31.87
C LEU A 132 -4.82 3.74 -32.37
N LEU A 133 -3.79 4.19 -31.64
CA LEU A 133 -2.38 3.89 -31.94
C LEU A 133 -2.13 2.38 -32.00
N LEU A 134 -2.53 1.63 -30.96
CA LEU A 134 -2.26 0.19 -30.89
C LEU A 134 -3.07 -0.62 -31.93
N LYS A 135 -4.25 -0.16 -32.35
CA LYS A 135 -4.98 -0.75 -33.47
C LYS A 135 -4.21 -0.62 -34.79
N ALA A 136 -3.65 0.57 -35.08
CA ALA A 136 -2.84 0.79 -36.27
C ALA A 136 -1.55 -0.05 -36.28
N ILE A 137 -0.91 -0.20 -35.11
CA ILE A 137 0.27 -1.07 -34.95
C ILE A 137 -0.12 -2.54 -35.19
N LYS A 138 -1.18 -3.07 -34.55
CA LYS A 138 -1.63 -4.45 -34.78
C LYS A 138 -2.08 -4.74 -36.22
N ALA A 139 -2.55 -3.73 -36.96
CA ALA A 139 -2.89 -3.88 -38.38
C ALA A 139 -1.65 -4.08 -39.28
N ARG A 140 -0.47 -3.61 -38.85
CA ARG A 140 0.82 -3.78 -39.55
C ARG A 140 1.69 -4.91 -38.97
N HIS A 141 1.53 -5.19 -37.67
CA HIS A 141 2.18 -6.25 -36.92
C HIS A 141 1.12 -7.21 -36.36
N PRO A 142 0.46 -8.03 -37.21
CA PRO A 142 -0.59 -8.95 -36.77
C PRO A 142 -0.07 -10.05 -35.83
N GLU A 143 1.24 -10.26 -35.78
CA GLU A 143 1.88 -11.20 -34.85
C GLU A 143 2.01 -10.66 -33.41
N ALA A 144 1.72 -9.37 -33.18
CA ALA A 144 1.83 -8.71 -31.88
C ALA A 144 0.80 -9.24 -30.86
N ASN A 145 1.31 -9.85 -29.79
CA ASN A 145 0.54 -10.50 -28.73
C ASN A 145 0.81 -9.94 -27.32
N ALA A 146 1.65 -8.91 -27.19
CA ALA A 146 1.95 -8.25 -25.93
C ALA A 146 2.16 -6.73 -26.05
N LEU A 147 1.97 -6.02 -24.94
CA LEU A 147 2.21 -4.58 -24.77
C LEU A 147 3.03 -4.35 -23.49
N CYS A 148 4.14 -3.63 -23.55
CA CYS A 148 4.95 -3.32 -22.36
C CYS A 148 4.95 -1.84 -21.99
N SER A 149 4.94 -1.53 -20.69
CA SER A 149 4.87 -0.17 -20.13
C SER A 149 5.70 -0.03 -18.85
N GLY A 150 6.39 1.10 -18.68
CA GLY A 150 7.37 1.33 -17.60
C GLY A 150 6.86 1.76 -16.23
N ALA A 151 5.58 1.61 -15.89
CA ALA A 151 5.06 2.08 -14.59
C ALA A 151 5.64 1.26 -13.41
N ILE A 152 6.28 1.91 -12.43
CA ILE A 152 6.90 1.22 -11.28
C ILE A 152 5.94 1.14 -10.10
N LEU A 153 5.39 2.26 -9.64
CA LEU A 153 4.46 2.35 -8.52
C LEU A 153 3.07 2.87 -8.93
N SER A 154 2.97 3.58 -10.06
CA SER A 154 1.70 4.17 -10.54
C SER A 154 0.66 3.12 -10.98
N THR A 155 -0.24 2.75 -10.07
CA THR A 155 -1.44 1.95 -10.38
C THR A 155 -2.35 2.63 -11.40
N TYR A 156 -2.46 3.97 -11.37
CA TYR A 156 -3.27 4.77 -12.30
C TYR A 156 -2.89 4.54 -13.77
N GLN A 157 -1.59 4.56 -14.06
CA GLN A 157 -1.07 4.33 -15.41
C GLN A 157 -1.21 2.85 -15.79
N ARG A 158 -0.87 1.94 -14.86
CA ARG A 158 -0.92 0.49 -15.08
C ARG A 158 -2.34 0.00 -15.44
N THR A 159 -3.38 0.42 -14.72
CA THR A 159 -4.78 0.00 -14.98
C THR A 159 -5.30 0.45 -16.35
N ARG A 160 -4.88 1.63 -16.81
CA ARG A 160 -5.19 2.16 -18.16
C ARG A 160 -4.50 1.38 -19.27
N VAL A 161 -3.22 1.04 -19.09
CA VAL A 161 -2.49 0.17 -20.04
C VAL A 161 -3.08 -1.24 -20.07
N GLU A 162 -3.38 -1.84 -18.91
CA GLU A 162 -4.01 -3.16 -18.79
C GLU A 162 -5.36 -3.20 -19.54
N SER A 163 -6.24 -2.21 -19.29
CA SER A 163 -7.56 -2.12 -19.95
C SER A 163 -7.45 -2.09 -21.47
N VAL A 164 -6.61 -1.21 -22.03
CA VAL A 164 -6.44 -1.10 -23.49
C VAL A 164 -5.74 -2.32 -24.09
N ALA A 165 -4.77 -2.91 -23.39
CA ALA A 165 -4.10 -4.13 -23.83
C ALA A 165 -5.09 -5.30 -23.99
N LEU A 166 -5.91 -5.55 -22.96
CA LEU A 166 -6.87 -6.65 -22.93
C LEU A 166 -7.99 -6.45 -23.96
N ARG A 167 -8.48 -5.22 -24.14
CA ARG A 167 -9.43 -4.85 -25.21
C ARG A 167 -8.89 -5.10 -26.63
N LEU A 168 -7.58 -5.32 -26.80
CA LEU A 168 -6.91 -5.65 -28.06
C LEU A 168 -6.32 -7.08 -28.09
N GLY A 169 -6.58 -7.91 -27.08
CA GLY A 169 -6.01 -9.24 -26.95
C GLY A 169 -4.47 -9.23 -26.86
N LEU A 170 -3.90 -8.24 -26.18
CA LEU A 170 -2.47 -8.13 -25.89
C LEU A 170 -2.21 -8.48 -24.42
N THR A 171 -1.16 -9.24 -24.16
CA THR A 171 -0.65 -9.50 -22.79
C THR A 171 0.04 -8.23 -22.26
N PRO A 172 -0.40 -7.62 -21.15
CA PRO A 172 0.31 -6.48 -20.56
C PRO A 172 1.57 -6.94 -19.81
N LEU A 173 2.67 -6.22 -19.99
CA LEU A 173 4.00 -6.50 -19.41
C LEU A 173 4.52 -5.26 -18.66
N ALA A 174 4.48 -5.31 -17.33
CA ALA A 174 4.92 -4.25 -16.44
C ALA A 174 5.89 -4.84 -15.41
N TYR A 175 7.06 -5.27 -15.88
CA TYR A 175 8.08 -5.94 -15.05
C TYR A 175 8.54 -5.08 -13.87
N LEU A 176 8.54 -3.75 -14.03
CA LEU A 176 8.88 -2.82 -12.97
C LEU A 176 7.73 -2.57 -11.96
N TRP A 177 6.51 -3.04 -12.22
CA TRP A 177 5.41 -2.75 -11.31
C TRP A 177 5.57 -3.49 -9.97
N LYS A 178 5.65 -2.70 -8.88
CA LYS A 178 6.02 -3.11 -7.52
C LYS A 178 7.41 -3.79 -7.45
N TYR A 179 8.37 -3.32 -8.25
CA TYR A 179 9.74 -3.83 -8.22
C TYR A 179 10.39 -3.64 -6.83
N PRO A 180 10.87 -4.72 -6.17
CA PRO A 180 11.51 -4.62 -4.87
C PRO A 180 12.92 -4.02 -4.99
N VAL A 181 13.38 -3.33 -3.94
CA VAL A 181 14.78 -2.94 -3.80
C VAL A 181 15.61 -4.21 -3.68
N LEU A 182 16.48 -4.46 -4.67
CA LEU A 182 17.39 -5.59 -4.65
C LEU A 182 18.54 -5.34 -3.66
N PRO A 183 19.06 -6.37 -2.97
CA PRO A 183 20.26 -6.23 -2.14
C PRO A 183 21.39 -5.56 -2.91
N SER A 184 22.11 -4.65 -2.27
CA SER A 184 23.32 -4.05 -2.84
C SER A 184 24.43 -5.10 -2.98
N PRO A 185 25.44 -4.90 -3.84
CA PRO A 185 26.64 -5.74 -3.86
C PRO A 185 27.32 -5.81 -2.48
N GLU A 186 28.10 -6.86 -2.24
CA GLU A 186 28.76 -7.07 -0.94
C GLU A 186 29.52 -5.82 -0.47
N ASN A 187 29.25 -5.38 0.76
CA ASN A 187 29.77 -4.19 1.44
C ASN A 187 29.10 -2.83 1.07
N GLU A 188 28.04 -2.79 0.25
CA GLU A 188 27.21 -1.59 0.07
C GLU A 188 25.92 -1.62 0.90
N VAL A 189 25.46 -0.45 1.37
CA VAL A 189 24.21 -0.30 2.15
C VAL A 189 22.99 -0.34 1.22
N ALA A 190 21.86 -0.86 1.71
CA ALA A 190 20.59 -0.85 0.98
C ALA A 190 20.07 0.59 0.73
N ASP A 191 19.50 0.83 -0.45
CA ASP A 191 19.23 2.19 -0.94
C ASP A 191 17.94 2.24 -1.79
N ASP A 192 17.03 3.16 -1.46
CA ASP A 192 15.79 3.40 -2.20
C ASP A 192 16.02 3.88 -3.65
N ALA A 193 17.24 4.33 -3.98
CA ALA A 193 17.66 4.67 -5.33
C ALA A 193 18.39 3.54 -6.09
N GLN A 194 18.53 2.33 -5.54
CA GLN A 194 19.30 1.23 -6.17
C GLN A 194 18.84 0.90 -7.60
N LEU A 195 17.55 1.04 -7.90
CA LEU A 195 17.00 0.80 -9.25
C LEU A 195 17.64 1.72 -10.32
N LEU A 196 18.04 2.94 -9.96
CA LEU A 196 18.76 3.85 -10.86
C LEU A 196 20.17 3.36 -11.16
N ARG A 197 20.85 2.74 -10.19
CA ARG A 197 22.15 2.08 -10.42
C ARG A 197 21.97 0.82 -11.27
N ASP A 198 20.91 0.05 -11.05
CA ASP A 198 20.60 -1.13 -11.88
C ASP A 198 20.30 -0.73 -13.35
N MET A 199 19.68 0.44 -13.59
CA MET A 199 19.56 1.04 -14.92
C MET A 199 20.90 1.45 -15.53
N ALA A 200 21.85 1.96 -14.75
CA ALA A 200 23.20 2.28 -15.23
C ALA A 200 24.03 1.02 -15.56
N VAL A 201 23.93 -0.03 -14.75
CA VAL A 201 24.57 -1.34 -14.97
C VAL A 201 24.00 -2.01 -16.24
N ALA A 202 22.70 -1.83 -16.51
CA ALA A 202 22.10 -2.21 -17.78
C ALA A 202 22.46 -1.30 -18.98
N GLY A 203 23.36 -0.32 -18.79
CA GLY A 203 23.94 0.52 -19.84
C GLY A 203 23.17 1.80 -20.17
N LEU A 204 22.05 2.12 -19.49
CA LEU A 204 21.19 3.25 -19.86
C LEU A 204 21.79 4.61 -19.46
N ASP A 205 21.95 5.52 -20.41
CA ASP A 205 22.25 6.94 -20.15
C ASP A 205 20.97 7.78 -20.10
N ALA A 206 20.32 7.75 -18.93
CA ALA A 206 19.12 8.53 -18.63
C ALA A 206 19.48 9.93 -18.08
N ARG A 207 19.05 10.97 -18.79
CA ARG A 207 19.25 12.38 -18.42
C ARG A 207 17.98 13.00 -17.87
N ILE A 208 18.09 13.84 -16.84
CA ILE A 208 16.94 14.64 -16.36
C ILE A 208 16.59 15.72 -17.39
N ILE A 209 15.32 15.81 -17.77
CA ILE A 209 14.82 16.82 -18.72
C ILE A 209 13.75 17.76 -18.13
N LYS A 210 13.13 17.39 -17.01
CA LYS A 210 12.17 18.19 -16.25
C LYS A 210 12.38 17.95 -14.77
N VAL A 211 12.17 18.97 -13.95
CA VAL A 211 12.01 18.88 -12.50
C VAL A 211 10.70 19.56 -12.10
N ALA A 212 10.00 19.01 -11.10
CA ALA A 212 8.74 19.57 -10.58
C ALA A 212 8.60 19.39 -9.06
N SER A 213 9.72 19.23 -8.35
CA SER A 213 9.77 19.09 -6.89
C SER A 213 10.56 20.22 -6.25
N ALA A 214 10.09 20.73 -5.11
CA ALA A 214 10.74 21.83 -4.37
C ALA A 214 12.17 21.53 -3.89
N GLY A 215 12.61 20.26 -3.94
CA GLY A 215 13.99 19.86 -3.66
C GLY A 215 14.93 19.96 -4.85
N LEU A 216 14.41 19.99 -6.09
CA LEU A 216 15.17 19.96 -7.33
C LEU A 216 15.09 21.30 -8.05
N ASP A 217 16.17 21.67 -8.75
CA ASP A 217 16.32 22.96 -9.42
C ASP A 217 17.00 22.80 -10.79
N GLU A 218 17.16 23.92 -11.51
CA GLU A 218 17.79 23.99 -12.83
C GLU A 218 19.16 23.29 -12.90
N SER A 219 19.93 23.24 -11.80
CA SER A 219 21.26 22.61 -11.77
C SER A 219 21.23 21.07 -11.85
N HIS A 220 20.05 20.47 -11.78
CA HIS A 220 19.82 19.03 -11.94
C HIS A 220 19.38 18.67 -13.37
N LEU A 221 19.04 19.65 -14.21
CA LEU A 221 18.72 19.41 -15.62
C LEU A 221 19.99 18.93 -16.37
N TRP A 222 19.80 17.98 -17.29
CA TRP A 222 20.86 17.27 -18.03
C TRP A 222 21.83 16.41 -17.19
N GLU A 223 21.60 16.28 -15.89
CA GLU A 223 22.31 15.32 -15.04
C GLU A 223 21.99 13.87 -15.44
N ARG A 224 22.99 12.99 -15.45
CA ARG A 224 22.77 11.54 -15.60
C ARG A 224 22.25 10.99 -14.28
N VAL A 225 20.93 10.89 -14.15
CA VAL A 225 20.29 10.47 -12.88
C VAL A 225 20.68 9.07 -12.43
N SER A 226 21.17 8.23 -13.36
CA SER A 226 21.66 6.88 -13.09
C SER A 226 23.12 6.81 -12.62
N SER A 227 23.90 7.91 -12.64
CA SER A 227 25.28 7.92 -12.12
C SER A 227 25.32 7.98 -10.59
N VAL A 228 26.46 7.61 -9.99
CA VAL A 228 26.65 7.66 -8.53
C VAL A 228 26.47 9.09 -7.99
N GLU A 229 26.98 10.08 -8.72
CA GLU A 229 26.85 11.50 -8.40
C GLU A 229 25.39 11.97 -8.54
N GLY A 230 24.71 11.60 -9.64
CA GLY A 230 23.33 11.98 -9.92
C GLY A 230 22.35 11.40 -8.89
N VAL A 231 22.47 10.11 -8.58
CA VAL A 231 21.71 9.46 -7.50
C VAL A 231 21.94 10.18 -6.17
N HIS A 232 23.21 10.40 -5.80
CA HIS A 232 23.55 11.06 -4.54
C HIS A 232 23.01 12.50 -4.47
N ARG A 233 23.06 13.25 -5.59
CA ARG A 233 22.52 14.61 -5.67
C ARG A 233 21.00 14.64 -5.55
N VAL A 234 20.27 13.88 -6.36
CA VAL A 234 18.80 13.83 -6.33
C VAL A 234 18.30 13.40 -4.95
N LYS A 235 18.89 12.34 -4.36
CA LYS A 235 18.58 11.90 -2.99
C LYS A 235 18.91 12.98 -1.95
N SER A 236 20.07 13.63 -2.04
CA SER A 236 20.45 14.74 -1.16
C SER A 236 19.59 16.00 -1.30
N ALA A 237 18.99 16.22 -2.47
CA ALA A 237 18.05 17.30 -2.74
C ALA A 237 16.69 16.99 -2.10
N LEU A 238 16.09 15.84 -2.45
CA LEU A 238 14.76 15.43 -2.02
C LEU A 238 14.68 15.15 -0.51
N ARG A 239 15.72 14.57 0.11
CA ARG A 239 15.75 14.28 1.55
C ARG A 239 15.58 15.54 2.42
N LYS A 240 15.99 16.72 1.95
CA LYS A 240 15.83 18.01 2.66
C LYS A 240 14.35 18.42 2.85
N PHE A 241 13.43 17.81 2.10
CA PHE A 241 12.02 18.15 2.07
C PHE A 241 11.10 17.00 2.56
N GLY A 242 11.68 15.90 3.06
CA GLY A 242 10.90 14.76 3.56
C GLY A 242 10.17 14.00 2.46
N ALA A 243 10.81 13.82 1.30
CA ALA A 243 10.21 13.18 0.13
C ALA A 243 9.78 11.71 0.40
N PRO A 244 8.69 11.24 -0.23
CA PRO A 244 8.15 9.89 0.00
C PRO A 244 8.98 8.79 -0.69
N GLN A 245 8.72 7.54 -0.31
CA GLN A 245 9.27 6.35 -0.98
C GLN A 245 8.97 6.39 -2.49
N GLY A 246 10.00 6.16 -3.31
CA GLY A 246 9.90 6.25 -4.78
C GLY A 246 10.16 7.64 -5.35
N ALA A 247 10.20 8.71 -4.55
CA ALA A 247 10.53 10.05 -5.05
C ALA A 247 11.96 10.15 -5.60
N ALA A 248 12.90 9.40 -5.03
CA ALA A 248 14.26 9.26 -5.58
C ALA A 248 14.27 8.65 -6.99
N LEU A 249 13.21 7.94 -7.39
CA LEU A 249 13.00 7.37 -8.72
C LEU A 249 12.14 8.28 -9.63
N GLY A 250 11.58 9.38 -9.11
CA GLY A 250 10.71 10.29 -9.87
C GLY A 250 9.25 9.86 -9.99
N GLU A 251 8.80 8.84 -9.24
CA GLU A 251 7.45 8.26 -9.35
C GLU A 251 6.30 9.21 -8.96
N GLY A 252 6.57 10.26 -8.18
CA GLY A 252 5.60 11.31 -7.87
C GLY A 252 5.58 12.44 -8.91
N GLY A 253 6.32 12.29 -10.01
CA GLY A 253 6.56 13.35 -11.00
C GLY A 253 7.66 14.34 -10.58
N GLU A 254 8.51 13.99 -9.61
CA GLU A 254 9.56 14.89 -9.11
C GLU A 254 10.53 15.33 -10.22
N PHE A 255 10.80 14.44 -11.17
CA PHE A 255 11.59 14.68 -12.37
C PHE A 255 11.21 13.74 -13.52
N GLU A 256 11.30 14.22 -14.77
CA GLU A 256 11.17 13.39 -15.98
C GLU A 256 12.55 13.20 -16.63
N THR A 257 12.71 12.14 -17.44
CA THR A 257 14.00 11.76 -18.02
C THR A 257 13.94 11.47 -19.52
N LEU A 258 15.11 11.47 -20.17
CA LEU A 258 15.29 11.03 -21.55
C LEU A 258 16.52 10.11 -21.66
N VAL A 259 16.35 8.94 -22.27
CA VAL A 259 17.45 7.98 -22.51
C VAL A 259 18.15 8.33 -23.81
N LEU A 260 19.45 8.66 -23.75
CA LEU A 260 20.24 9.05 -24.93
C LEU A 260 21.04 7.88 -25.54
N ASP A 261 21.39 6.88 -24.72
CA ASP A 261 22.08 5.67 -25.16
C ASP A 261 21.72 4.50 -24.22
N GLY A 262 22.02 3.28 -24.68
CA GLY A 262 21.82 2.02 -23.97
C GLY A 262 22.81 0.94 -24.42
N PRO A 263 22.60 -0.33 -24.07
CA PRO A 263 23.49 -1.42 -24.49
C PRO A 263 23.41 -1.64 -26.02
N ALA A 264 24.50 -2.08 -26.65
CA ALA A 264 24.59 -2.19 -28.12
C ALA A 264 23.54 -3.10 -28.77
N TRP A 265 23.04 -4.11 -28.05
CA TRP A 265 21.96 -4.99 -28.51
C TRP A 265 20.56 -4.33 -28.50
N LEU A 266 20.43 -3.13 -27.93
CA LEU A 266 19.20 -2.32 -27.96
C LEU A 266 19.39 -0.99 -28.70
N PHE A 267 20.52 -0.32 -28.50
CA PHE A 267 20.89 0.94 -29.16
C PHE A 267 22.05 0.70 -30.13
N ARG A 268 21.73 0.66 -31.43
CA ARG A 268 22.70 0.63 -32.54
C ARG A 268 23.44 1.96 -32.67
N LYS A 269 22.75 3.07 -32.41
CA LYS A 269 23.29 4.44 -32.46
C LYS A 269 22.91 5.20 -31.19
N ARG A 270 23.79 6.11 -30.80
CA ARG A 270 23.61 7.03 -29.66
C ARG A 270 22.89 8.29 -30.13
N ILE A 271 22.06 8.88 -29.27
CA ILE A 271 21.49 10.22 -29.48
C ILE A 271 22.41 11.27 -28.85
N SER A 272 22.59 12.39 -29.56
CA SER A 272 23.37 13.54 -29.14
C SER A 272 22.52 14.80 -29.27
N VAL A 273 22.49 15.64 -28.23
CA VAL A 273 21.83 16.96 -28.26
C VAL A 273 22.90 18.03 -27.98
N PRO A 274 23.18 18.93 -28.94
CA PRO A 274 24.14 20.03 -28.75
C PRO A 274 23.75 20.93 -27.58
N GLU A 275 24.72 21.49 -26.88
CA GLU A 275 24.48 22.25 -25.64
C GLU A 275 23.81 23.60 -25.91
N GLU A 276 24.27 24.27 -26.96
CA GLU A 276 23.72 25.52 -27.48
C GLU A 276 22.31 25.38 -28.09
N ARG A 277 21.76 24.15 -28.12
CA ARG A 277 20.40 23.84 -28.58
C ARG A 277 19.48 23.31 -27.46
N ARG A 278 19.94 23.29 -26.21
CA ARG A 278 19.09 23.04 -25.01
C ARG A 278 18.63 24.39 -24.45
N ARG A 279 17.32 24.64 -24.40
CA ARG A 279 16.75 25.85 -23.79
C ARG A 279 16.00 25.48 -22.51
N VAL A 280 16.35 26.12 -21.40
CA VAL A 280 15.59 26.02 -20.15
C VAL A 280 14.29 26.79 -20.28
N VAL A 281 13.18 26.15 -19.92
CA VAL A 281 11.83 26.73 -19.82
C VAL A 281 11.38 26.63 -18.36
N ASN A 282 10.86 27.73 -17.81
CA ASN A 282 10.36 27.80 -16.44
C ASN A 282 8.83 27.91 -16.46
N GLU A 283 8.12 26.90 -15.96
CA GLU A 283 6.66 26.93 -15.85
C GLU A 283 6.20 27.43 -14.47
N GLY A 284 4.97 27.94 -14.41
CA GLY A 284 4.30 28.30 -13.16
C GLY A 284 4.22 27.11 -12.18
N GLY A 285 4.21 27.42 -10.88
CA GLY A 285 4.22 26.40 -9.82
C GLY A 285 5.61 25.87 -9.44
N GLY A 286 6.65 26.17 -10.22
CA GLY A 286 8.04 25.79 -9.92
C GLY A 286 8.52 24.54 -10.63
N SER A 287 7.91 24.17 -11.76
CA SER A 287 8.49 23.19 -12.67
C SER A 287 9.44 23.87 -13.67
N ILE A 288 10.54 23.19 -14.00
CA ILE A 288 11.57 23.68 -14.93
C ILE A 288 11.93 22.53 -15.88
N TRP A 289 12.00 22.78 -17.18
CA TRP A 289 12.29 21.75 -18.18
C TRP A 289 13.19 22.21 -19.33
N LEU A 290 13.68 21.25 -20.11
CA LEU A 290 14.53 21.46 -21.27
C LEU A 290 13.75 21.28 -22.58
N MET A 291 13.59 22.36 -23.32
CA MET A 291 13.25 22.36 -24.75
C MET A 291 14.51 21.91 -25.52
N LEU A 292 14.43 20.75 -26.20
CA LEU A 292 15.56 20.12 -26.88
C LEU A 292 15.44 20.25 -28.40
N ARG A 293 16.38 20.96 -29.04
CA ARG A 293 16.41 21.12 -30.50
C ARG A 293 17.70 20.55 -31.12
N GLY A 294 17.67 20.28 -32.43
CA GLY A 294 18.86 19.87 -33.18
C GLY A 294 19.49 18.54 -32.73
N ALA A 295 18.70 17.62 -32.17
CA ALA A 295 19.16 16.30 -31.79
C ALA A 295 19.60 15.48 -33.01
N GLN A 296 20.70 14.73 -32.88
CA GLN A 296 21.36 13.98 -33.96
C GLN A 296 21.74 12.57 -33.50
N LEU A 297 21.86 11.64 -34.45
CA LEU A 297 22.37 10.29 -34.22
C LEU A 297 23.88 10.23 -34.42
N GLN A 298 24.57 9.51 -33.54
CA GLN A 298 26.00 9.24 -33.60
C GLN A 298 26.23 7.72 -33.65
N GLU A 299 27.09 7.27 -34.56
CA GLU A 299 27.53 5.87 -34.59
C GLU A 299 28.27 5.53 -33.30
N LYS A 300 28.10 4.30 -32.81
CA LYS A 300 28.78 3.81 -31.61
C LYS A 300 30.09 3.14 -31.99
N HIS A 301 31.15 3.44 -31.25
CA HIS A 301 32.41 2.71 -31.36
C HIS A 301 32.31 1.41 -30.53
N PRO A 302 32.68 0.24 -31.09
CA PRO A 302 32.55 -1.03 -30.38
C PRO A 302 33.52 -1.08 -29.19
N ASN A 303 32.96 -1.09 -27.98
CA ASN A 303 33.66 -1.24 -26.72
C ASN A 303 33.69 -2.71 -26.26
N ILE A 304 34.51 -2.99 -25.25
CA ILE A 304 34.63 -4.34 -24.67
C ILE A 304 33.33 -4.76 -23.96
N ASP A 305 32.58 -3.80 -23.42
CA ASP A 305 31.31 -4.05 -22.71
C ASP A 305 30.12 -4.33 -23.65
N ASP A 306 30.24 -4.04 -24.95
CA ASP A 306 29.15 -4.25 -25.93
C ASP A 306 28.84 -5.74 -26.18
N TYR A 307 29.70 -6.65 -25.70
CA TYR A 307 29.48 -8.09 -25.73
C TYR A 307 28.62 -8.61 -24.54
N ALA A 308 28.24 -7.75 -23.59
CA ALA A 308 27.39 -8.14 -22.46
C ALA A 308 25.98 -8.54 -22.93
N SER A 309 25.53 -9.74 -22.55
CA SER A 309 24.19 -10.22 -22.90
C SER A 309 23.10 -9.58 -22.02
N PRO A 310 21.82 -9.56 -22.47
CA PRO A 310 20.69 -9.19 -21.61
C PRO A 310 20.56 -10.05 -20.35
N GLU A 311 21.16 -11.25 -20.34
CA GLU A 311 21.20 -12.16 -19.20
C GLU A 311 22.27 -11.75 -18.16
N SER A 312 23.41 -11.17 -18.60
CA SER A 312 24.47 -10.71 -17.70
C SER A 312 24.30 -9.26 -17.21
N SER A 313 23.69 -8.36 -18.00
CA SER A 313 23.68 -6.92 -17.69
C SER A 313 22.50 -6.43 -16.83
N VAL A 314 21.59 -7.31 -16.44
CA VAL A 314 20.31 -6.94 -15.80
C VAL A 314 20.10 -7.77 -14.53
N ARG A 315 20.01 -7.12 -13.38
CA ARG A 315 19.62 -7.79 -12.13
C ARG A 315 18.10 -7.99 -12.12
N ILE A 316 17.62 -9.02 -11.43
CA ILE A 316 16.19 -9.29 -11.25
C ILE A 316 15.91 -9.67 -9.79
N PRO A 317 14.66 -9.51 -9.30
CA PRO A 317 14.27 -10.04 -8.00
C PRO A 317 14.40 -11.55 -7.93
N GLU A 318 14.76 -12.05 -6.74
CA GLU A 318 14.59 -13.46 -6.43
C GLU A 318 13.09 -13.83 -6.39
N LEU A 319 12.80 -15.11 -6.62
CA LEU A 319 11.42 -15.60 -6.62
C LEU A 319 10.79 -15.61 -5.22
N PHE A 320 11.62 -15.76 -4.19
CA PHE A 320 11.22 -15.75 -2.80
C PHE A 320 11.73 -14.49 -2.09
N ASP A 321 10.88 -13.89 -1.25
CA ASP A 321 11.32 -12.92 -0.25
C ASP A 321 12.12 -13.66 0.84
N ALA A 322 13.08 -13.01 1.49
CA ALA A 322 14.01 -13.66 2.43
C ALA A 322 13.29 -14.54 3.49
N LYS A 323 12.24 -14.02 4.14
CA LYS A 323 11.38 -14.76 5.07
C LYS A 323 10.82 -16.05 4.46
N PHE A 324 10.35 -16.00 3.21
CA PHE A 324 9.79 -17.16 2.51
C PHE A 324 10.85 -18.12 1.96
N HIS A 325 12.09 -17.65 1.71
CA HIS A 325 13.23 -18.52 1.42
C HIS A 325 13.56 -19.39 2.65
N THR A 326 13.67 -18.79 3.84
CA THR A 326 13.90 -19.51 5.11
C THR A 326 12.75 -20.47 5.44
N ILE A 327 11.50 -20.09 5.14
CA ILE A 327 10.34 -21.00 5.27
C ILE A 327 10.48 -22.19 4.32
N LEU A 328 10.88 -21.98 3.06
CA LEU A 328 11.08 -23.07 2.09
C LEU A 328 12.18 -24.03 2.54
N ASP A 329 13.34 -23.52 2.94
CA ASP A 329 14.44 -24.36 3.44
C ASP A 329 14.04 -25.16 4.67
N THR A 330 13.27 -24.56 5.59
CA THR A 330 12.75 -25.24 6.78
C THR A 330 11.75 -26.33 6.40
N VAL A 331 10.80 -26.05 5.50
CA VAL A 331 9.79 -27.01 5.01
C VAL A 331 10.42 -28.16 4.21
N MET A 332 11.54 -27.91 3.51
CA MET A 332 12.27 -28.95 2.76
C MET A 332 13.27 -29.73 3.62
N SER A 333 13.85 -29.11 4.64
CA SER A 333 14.77 -29.76 5.59
C SER A 333 14.04 -30.53 6.70
N ALA A 334 12.76 -30.22 6.93
CA ALA A 334 11.90 -30.94 7.86
C ALA A 334 11.77 -32.41 7.46
N LYS A 335 12.51 -33.28 8.14
CA LYS A 335 12.18 -34.70 8.21
C LYS A 335 10.80 -34.80 8.87
N LEU A 336 9.77 -34.97 8.05
CA LEU A 336 8.40 -35.26 8.50
C LEU A 336 8.36 -36.65 9.13
N THR A 337 8.85 -36.74 10.36
CA THR A 337 8.98 -37.99 11.10
C THR A 337 7.62 -38.55 11.49
N GLU A 338 7.51 -39.87 11.44
CA GLU A 338 6.43 -40.62 12.10
C GLU A 338 6.67 -40.66 13.61
N ASP A 339 6.79 -39.51 14.26
CA ASP A 339 6.96 -39.50 15.72
C ASP A 339 5.65 -39.83 16.44
N SER A 340 5.83 -40.55 17.52
CA SER A 340 4.81 -41.11 18.39
C SER A 340 3.87 -40.04 18.96
N GLY A 341 2.57 -40.38 19.03
CA GLY A 341 1.53 -39.49 19.55
C GLY A 341 1.66 -39.22 21.05
N LYS A 342 2.55 -38.31 21.41
CA LYS A 342 2.55 -37.60 22.70
C LYS A 342 1.95 -36.23 22.49
N GLU A 343 0.69 -36.08 22.85
CA GLU A 343 0.08 -34.77 23.03
C GLU A 343 0.87 -34.01 24.10
N VAL A 344 1.46 -32.87 23.73
CA VAL A 344 1.96 -31.93 24.72
C VAL A 344 0.73 -31.26 25.33
N SER A 345 0.26 -31.80 26.46
CA SER A 345 -0.89 -31.29 27.20
C SER A 345 -0.56 -29.98 27.93
N GLY A 346 -0.16 -28.97 27.17
CA GLY A 346 -0.22 -27.56 27.55
C GLY A 346 -1.67 -27.12 27.50
N ALA A 347 -2.46 -27.57 28.47
CA ALA A 347 -3.89 -27.32 28.50
C ALA A 347 -4.18 -25.82 28.68
N LEU A 348 -4.45 -25.13 27.56
CA LEU A 348 -5.08 -23.83 27.54
C LEU A 348 -6.44 -23.97 28.23
N THR A 349 -6.53 -23.51 29.48
CA THR A 349 -7.76 -23.58 30.26
C THR A 349 -8.84 -22.73 29.60
N PRO A 350 -10.09 -23.23 29.47
CA PRO A 350 -11.14 -22.51 28.78
C PRO A 350 -11.41 -21.17 29.49
N ARG A 351 -11.17 -20.07 28.77
CA ARG A 351 -11.34 -18.71 29.28
C ARG A 351 -12.82 -18.34 29.24
N ILE A 352 -13.43 -18.26 30.42
CA ILE A 352 -14.76 -17.70 30.63
C ILE A 352 -14.63 -16.16 30.56
N LEU A 353 -15.33 -15.47 29.66
CA LEU A 353 -15.52 -14.02 29.82
C LEU A 353 -16.27 -13.79 31.14
N GLY A 354 -15.87 -12.76 31.89
CA GLY A 354 -16.26 -12.57 33.30
C GLY A 354 -17.75 -12.80 33.58
N LYS A 355 -18.05 -13.45 34.72
CA LYS A 355 -19.37 -14.04 35.06
C LYS A 355 -20.60 -13.11 34.98
N ASP A 356 -20.38 -11.81 34.88
CA ASP A 356 -21.42 -10.78 34.83
C ASP A 356 -21.88 -10.45 33.38
N PHE A 357 -21.23 -11.02 32.35
CA PHE A 357 -21.62 -10.86 30.95
C PHE A 357 -22.86 -11.71 30.59
N SER A 358 -24.05 -11.13 30.75
CA SER A 358 -25.25 -11.59 30.06
C SER A 358 -25.42 -10.80 28.76
N THR A 359 -24.90 -11.32 27.64
CA THR A 359 -25.04 -10.66 26.33
C THR A 359 -25.30 -11.68 25.23
N THR A 360 -26.06 -11.26 24.21
CA THR A 360 -26.42 -12.07 23.05
C THR A 360 -25.63 -11.63 21.84
N LEU A 361 -25.12 -12.59 21.08
CA LEU A 361 -24.70 -12.37 19.70
C LEU A 361 -25.93 -12.11 18.81
N GLU A 362 -25.69 -11.54 17.65
CA GLU A 362 -26.62 -11.39 16.54
C GLU A 362 -25.96 -12.02 15.30
N GLU A 363 -26.76 -12.53 14.35
CA GLU A 363 -26.19 -12.99 13.07
C GLU A 363 -25.69 -11.77 12.26
N ASP A 364 -24.59 -11.96 11.52
CA ASP A 364 -24.06 -10.93 10.62
C ASP A 364 -24.96 -10.77 9.39
N ASP A 365 -26.01 -9.96 9.56
CA ASP A 365 -27.04 -9.70 8.57
C ASP A 365 -26.62 -8.66 7.50
N ASN A 366 -25.34 -8.25 7.46
CA ASN A 366 -24.83 -7.25 6.52
C ASN A 366 -24.67 -7.80 5.07
N PHE A 367 -24.51 -9.11 4.90
CA PHE A 367 -24.21 -9.73 3.62
C PHE A 367 -25.27 -10.76 3.21
N LEU A 368 -25.74 -10.67 1.97
CA LEU A 368 -26.50 -11.74 1.33
C LEU A 368 -25.52 -12.79 0.79
N ARG A 369 -25.79 -14.05 1.09
CA ARG A 369 -25.07 -15.21 0.56
C ARG A 369 -26.02 -15.97 -0.36
N PHE A 370 -25.62 -16.18 -1.61
CA PHE A 370 -26.46 -16.80 -2.63
C PHE A 370 -25.75 -18.00 -3.26
N SER A 371 -26.51 -19.05 -3.56
CA SER A 371 -26.04 -20.30 -4.15
C SER A 371 -26.78 -20.52 -5.46
N VAL A 372 -26.05 -20.75 -6.55
CA VAL A 372 -26.61 -20.95 -7.89
C VAL A 372 -26.13 -22.28 -8.45
N LEU A 373 -27.10 -23.09 -8.86
CA LEU A 373 -26.91 -24.40 -9.47
C LEU A 373 -27.75 -24.45 -10.74
N ALA A 374 -27.18 -24.91 -11.84
CA ALA A 374 -27.93 -25.22 -13.05
C ALA A 374 -27.80 -26.72 -13.38
N LYS A 375 -28.94 -27.37 -13.64
CA LYS A 375 -29.03 -28.76 -14.07
C LYS A 375 -28.77 -28.81 -15.57
N SER A 376 -27.87 -29.68 -16.03
CA SER A 376 -27.69 -29.96 -17.45
C SER A 376 -29.02 -30.48 -18.03
N SER A 377 -29.61 -29.72 -18.95
CA SER A 377 -30.83 -30.12 -19.67
C SER A 377 -30.56 -31.34 -20.54
N ALA A 378 -31.55 -32.24 -20.67
CA ALA A 378 -31.41 -33.46 -21.47
C ALA A 378 -31.00 -33.20 -22.94
N ASP A 379 -31.41 -32.06 -23.50
CA ASP A 379 -31.12 -31.65 -24.88
C ASP A 379 -29.79 -30.86 -25.03
N CYS A 380 -29.09 -30.54 -23.93
CA CYS A 380 -27.89 -29.71 -23.97
C CYS A 380 -26.85 -30.13 -22.91
N ILE A 381 -25.77 -30.76 -23.40
CA ILE A 381 -24.62 -31.26 -22.62
C ILE A 381 -23.51 -30.19 -22.50
N LEU A 382 -23.70 -29.00 -23.10
CA LEU A 382 -22.68 -27.95 -23.15
C LEU A 382 -22.63 -27.11 -21.86
N ILE A 383 -21.46 -27.09 -21.23
CA ILE A 383 -21.16 -26.32 -20.03
C ILE A 383 -21.39 -24.80 -20.21
N GLU A 384 -21.26 -24.28 -21.44
CA GLU A 384 -21.59 -22.89 -21.74
C GLU A 384 -23.08 -22.58 -21.50
N ALA A 385 -23.99 -23.50 -21.84
CA ALA A 385 -25.43 -23.31 -21.60
C ALA A 385 -25.79 -23.41 -20.11
N GLU A 386 -25.13 -24.31 -19.38
CA GLU A 386 -25.25 -24.40 -17.91
C GLU A 386 -24.77 -23.09 -17.25
N MET A 387 -23.62 -22.56 -17.66
CA MET A 387 -23.10 -21.30 -17.13
C MET A 387 -23.92 -20.08 -17.56
N GLN A 388 -24.50 -20.05 -18.76
CA GLN A 388 -25.43 -18.99 -19.19
C GLN A 388 -26.72 -18.99 -18.34
N SER A 389 -27.23 -20.16 -17.95
CA SER A 389 -28.34 -20.28 -16.99
C SER A 389 -27.94 -19.75 -15.60
N ILE A 390 -26.73 -20.05 -15.14
CA ILE A 390 -26.20 -19.51 -13.87
C ILE A 390 -26.08 -17.98 -13.93
N VAL A 391 -25.52 -17.41 -15.00
CA VAL A 391 -25.43 -15.96 -15.23
C VAL A 391 -26.81 -15.30 -15.16
N GLY A 392 -27.81 -15.82 -15.89
CA GLY A 392 -29.17 -15.29 -15.87
C GLY A 392 -29.86 -15.36 -14.50
N GLN A 393 -29.56 -16.40 -13.69
CA GLN A 393 -30.03 -16.50 -12.31
C GLN A 393 -29.36 -15.47 -11.38
N ILE A 394 -28.06 -15.20 -11.58
CA ILE A 394 -27.31 -14.17 -10.84
C ILE A 394 -27.87 -12.77 -11.16
N ASP A 395 -28.04 -12.44 -12.45
CA ASP A 395 -28.61 -11.16 -12.89
C ASP A 395 -30.03 -10.95 -12.36
N GLY A 396 -30.86 -12.02 -12.36
CA GLY A 396 -32.20 -12.00 -11.77
C GLY A 396 -32.20 -11.74 -10.25
N PHE A 397 -31.31 -12.42 -9.52
CA PHE A 397 -31.14 -12.23 -8.07
C PHE A 397 -30.67 -10.80 -7.73
N LEU A 398 -29.63 -10.31 -8.41
CA LEU A 398 -29.12 -8.94 -8.25
C LEU A 398 -30.21 -7.90 -8.55
N SER A 399 -30.91 -8.05 -9.68
CA SER A 399 -32.03 -7.18 -10.06
C SER A 399 -33.14 -7.16 -9.00
N SER A 400 -33.52 -8.34 -8.47
CA SER A 400 -34.54 -8.44 -7.42
C SER A 400 -34.12 -7.80 -6.09
N SER A 401 -32.80 -7.74 -5.83
CA SER A 401 -32.20 -7.11 -4.65
C SER A 401 -31.90 -5.62 -4.83
N SER A 402 -32.13 -5.07 -6.03
CA SER A 402 -31.67 -3.73 -6.45
C SER A 402 -30.15 -3.55 -6.28
N LEU A 403 -29.38 -4.56 -6.72
CA LEU A 403 -27.92 -4.61 -6.69
C LEU A 403 -27.33 -4.74 -8.10
N ASP A 404 -26.05 -4.40 -8.24
CA ASP A 404 -25.26 -4.46 -9.46
C ASP A 404 -24.11 -5.50 -9.34
N ALA A 405 -23.71 -6.15 -10.43
CA ALA A 405 -22.65 -7.17 -10.43
C ALA A 405 -21.29 -6.65 -9.92
N ALA A 406 -21.01 -5.35 -10.06
CA ALA A 406 -19.83 -4.71 -9.49
C ALA A 406 -19.84 -4.62 -7.96
N GLN A 407 -20.98 -4.91 -7.29
CA GLN A 407 -21.08 -4.99 -5.84
C GLN A 407 -20.76 -6.39 -5.28
N ILE A 408 -20.60 -7.42 -6.13
CA ILE A 408 -20.22 -8.77 -5.66
C ILE A 408 -18.84 -8.69 -4.99
N ILE A 409 -18.71 -9.30 -3.82
CA ILE A 409 -17.51 -9.20 -2.97
C ILE A 409 -16.58 -10.37 -3.27
N ASN A 410 -17.09 -11.59 -3.06
CA ASN A 410 -16.36 -12.83 -3.30
C ASN A 410 -17.22 -13.83 -4.09
N THR A 411 -16.58 -14.83 -4.68
CA THR A 411 -17.25 -15.92 -5.40
C THR A 411 -16.45 -17.23 -5.30
N THR A 412 -17.10 -18.31 -4.90
CA THR A 412 -16.51 -19.66 -4.94
C THR A 412 -17.19 -20.45 -6.06
N ILE A 413 -16.42 -20.81 -7.08
CA ILE A 413 -16.89 -21.65 -8.20
C ILE A 413 -16.37 -23.06 -7.98
N ILE A 414 -17.27 -24.05 -7.95
CA ILE A 414 -16.92 -25.47 -7.87
C ILE A 414 -17.29 -26.15 -9.19
N LEU A 415 -16.31 -26.83 -9.79
CA LEU A 415 -16.41 -27.49 -11.08
C LEU A 415 -16.45 -29.02 -10.95
N ARG A 416 -17.03 -29.70 -11.93
CA ARG A 416 -16.84 -31.14 -12.12
C ARG A 416 -15.51 -31.47 -12.78
N HIS A 417 -15.04 -30.61 -13.70
CA HIS A 417 -13.78 -30.77 -14.40
C HIS A 417 -13.08 -29.41 -14.55
N MET A 418 -11.79 -29.32 -14.23
CA MET A 418 -11.02 -28.09 -14.41
C MET A 418 -10.75 -27.78 -15.89
N ALA A 419 -10.96 -28.75 -16.78
CA ALA A 419 -10.86 -28.58 -18.23
C ALA A 419 -11.83 -27.53 -18.80
N ASP A 420 -12.99 -27.32 -18.18
CA ASP A 420 -14.00 -26.35 -18.64
C ASP A 420 -13.78 -24.93 -18.13
N PHE A 421 -12.79 -24.71 -17.26
CA PHE A 421 -12.40 -23.40 -16.71
C PHE A 421 -12.30 -22.26 -17.75
N PRO A 422 -11.71 -22.45 -18.96
CA PRO A 422 -11.66 -21.38 -19.97
C PRO A 422 -13.02 -20.98 -20.53
N LYS A 423 -13.93 -21.95 -20.73
CA LYS A 423 -15.30 -21.70 -21.21
C LYS A 423 -16.11 -20.96 -20.15
N ILE A 424 -16.03 -21.45 -18.92
CA ILE A 424 -16.73 -20.85 -17.77
C ILE A 424 -16.23 -19.43 -17.52
N ASN A 425 -14.93 -19.15 -17.60
CA ASN A 425 -14.39 -17.79 -17.55
C ASN A 425 -14.97 -16.87 -18.64
N THR A 426 -15.26 -17.41 -19.84
CA THR A 426 -15.80 -16.64 -20.97
C THR A 426 -17.27 -16.24 -20.78
N GLU A 427 -18.06 -17.08 -20.11
CA GLU A 427 -19.45 -16.78 -19.75
C GLU A 427 -19.54 -15.95 -18.46
N TYR A 428 -18.87 -16.39 -17.39
CA TYR A 428 -18.81 -15.69 -16.10
C TYR A 428 -18.26 -14.26 -16.24
N GLY A 429 -17.33 -14.01 -17.17
CA GLY A 429 -16.82 -12.68 -17.46
C GLY A 429 -17.86 -11.68 -17.98
N ARG A 430 -19.00 -12.14 -18.53
CA ARG A 430 -20.04 -11.26 -19.09
C ARG A 430 -20.82 -10.49 -18.03
N LEU A 431 -20.81 -10.95 -16.78
CA LEU A 431 -21.36 -10.24 -15.61
C LEU A 431 -20.63 -8.90 -15.34
N PHE A 432 -19.36 -8.79 -15.74
CA PHE A 432 -18.47 -7.72 -15.28
C PHE A 432 -18.14 -6.71 -16.38
N THR A 433 -19.03 -5.74 -16.56
CA THR A 433 -18.84 -4.60 -17.48
C THR A 433 -17.90 -3.53 -16.90
N ARG A 434 -17.84 -3.42 -15.56
CA ARG A 434 -16.99 -2.49 -14.80
C ARG A 434 -15.68 -3.15 -14.33
N PRO A 435 -14.62 -2.36 -14.03
CA PRO A 435 -13.39 -2.88 -13.40
C PRO A 435 -13.65 -3.47 -11.99
N ASN A 436 -12.66 -4.19 -11.47
CA ASN A 436 -12.70 -4.91 -10.20
C ASN A 436 -13.86 -5.94 -10.09
N PRO A 437 -13.87 -7.01 -10.91
CA PRO A 437 -14.69 -8.20 -10.62
C PRO A 437 -14.39 -8.76 -9.22
N PRO A 438 -15.30 -9.53 -8.59
CA PRO A 438 -15.12 -10.06 -7.24
C PRO A 438 -13.83 -10.88 -7.07
N SER A 439 -13.39 -11.05 -5.82
CA SER A 439 -12.35 -12.03 -5.53
C SER A 439 -12.89 -13.45 -5.64
N ARG A 440 -12.06 -14.40 -6.06
CA ARG A 440 -12.55 -15.71 -6.52
C ARG A 440 -11.66 -16.88 -6.15
N VAL A 441 -12.29 -17.97 -5.71
CA VAL A 441 -11.72 -19.32 -5.64
C VAL A 441 -12.34 -20.15 -6.76
N THR A 442 -11.58 -21.04 -7.42
CA THR A 442 -12.14 -21.92 -8.45
C THR A 442 -11.49 -23.30 -8.41
N ILE A 443 -12.22 -24.28 -7.89
CA ILE A 443 -11.74 -25.64 -7.60
C ILE A 443 -12.57 -26.67 -8.39
N SER A 444 -12.00 -27.83 -8.69
CA SER A 444 -12.76 -28.97 -9.20
C SER A 444 -12.97 -30.00 -8.09
N CYS A 445 -14.20 -30.45 -7.90
CA CYS A 445 -14.57 -31.52 -6.96
C CYS A 445 -14.95 -32.83 -7.66
N GLY A 446 -14.90 -32.90 -9.00
CA GLY A 446 -15.04 -34.18 -9.71
C GLY A 446 -16.41 -34.84 -9.55
N HIS A 447 -16.38 -36.15 -9.31
CA HIS A 447 -17.59 -36.96 -9.05
C HIS A 447 -18.26 -36.67 -7.70
N LEU A 448 -17.68 -35.83 -6.85
CA LEU A 448 -18.29 -35.43 -5.57
C LEU A 448 -19.47 -34.44 -5.76
N LEU A 449 -19.59 -33.81 -6.93
CA LEU A 449 -20.75 -32.99 -7.30
C LEU A 449 -21.95 -33.87 -7.73
N PRO A 450 -23.20 -33.49 -7.37
CA PRO A 450 -24.40 -34.29 -7.64
C PRO A 450 -24.63 -34.51 -9.14
N SER A 451 -25.10 -35.70 -9.52
CA SER A 451 -25.26 -36.09 -10.93
C SER A 451 -26.19 -35.14 -11.69
N GLY A 452 -25.76 -34.72 -12.88
CA GLY A 452 -26.49 -33.75 -13.72
C GLY A 452 -26.12 -32.27 -13.47
N TYR A 453 -25.22 -31.98 -12.53
CA TYR A 453 -24.66 -30.64 -12.29
C TYR A 453 -23.15 -30.66 -12.60
N ASN A 454 -22.61 -29.62 -13.23
CA ASN A 454 -21.19 -29.51 -13.55
C ASN A 454 -20.55 -28.25 -12.97
N VAL A 455 -21.35 -27.24 -12.62
CA VAL A 455 -20.94 -26.02 -11.92
C VAL A 455 -21.85 -25.76 -10.71
N ILE A 456 -21.25 -25.36 -9.59
CA ILE A 456 -21.94 -24.65 -8.49
C ILE A 456 -21.24 -23.31 -8.28
N VAL A 457 -22.00 -22.23 -8.13
CA VAL A 457 -21.47 -20.89 -7.83
C VAL A 457 -22.06 -20.36 -6.53
N PHE A 458 -21.19 -20.08 -5.56
CA PHE A 458 -21.55 -19.38 -4.33
C PHE A 458 -21.06 -17.94 -4.39
N LEU A 459 -21.91 -16.97 -4.02
CA LEU A 459 -21.62 -15.54 -4.07
C LEU A 459 -21.89 -14.88 -2.71
N THR A 460 -21.04 -13.91 -2.35
CA THR A 460 -21.31 -12.98 -1.23
C THR A 460 -21.46 -11.56 -1.77
N VAL A 461 -22.57 -10.90 -1.44
CA VAL A 461 -22.89 -9.52 -1.85
C VAL A 461 -23.36 -8.70 -0.62
N PRO A 462 -23.16 -7.37 -0.57
CA PRO A 462 -23.70 -6.55 0.52
C PRO A 462 -25.23 -6.46 0.44
N LYS A 463 -25.92 -6.22 1.57
CA LYS A 463 -27.34 -5.86 1.53
C LYS A 463 -27.55 -4.49 0.88
N SER A 464 -28.67 -4.35 0.18
CA SER A 464 -29.11 -3.06 -0.37
C SER A 464 -29.27 -2.02 0.75
N GLY A 465 -28.87 -0.77 0.46
CA GLY A 465 -28.76 0.31 1.44
C GLY A 465 -27.43 0.39 2.20
N ILE A 466 -26.63 -0.69 2.27
CA ILE A 466 -25.28 -0.63 2.85
C ILE A 466 -24.33 -0.04 1.80
N ASN A 467 -23.88 1.20 2.01
CA ASN A 467 -22.88 1.85 1.16
C ASN A 467 -21.46 1.33 1.48
N SER A 468 -21.21 0.06 1.16
CA SER A 468 -19.91 -0.58 1.31
C SER A 468 -18.92 0.02 0.29
N HIS A 469 -18.12 0.99 0.73
CA HIS A 469 -16.99 1.52 -0.06
C HIS A 469 -16.08 0.37 -0.48
N ARG A 470 -16.18 -0.09 -1.74
CA ARG A 470 -15.59 -1.33 -2.25
C ARG A 470 -14.34 -1.02 -3.09
N ASN A 471 -13.17 -1.41 -2.59
CA ASN A 471 -11.90 -1.29 -3.31
C ASN A 471 -11.48 -2.65 -3.86
N GLY A 472 -10.98 -2.70 -5.09
CA GLY A 472 -10.30 -3.88 -5.62
C GLY A 472 -8.77 -3.78 -5.56
N LEU A 473 -8.10 -4.92 -5.49
CA LEU A 473 -6.78 -5.10 -6.08
C LEU A 473 -6.93 -6.06 -7.26
N HIS A 474 -6.74 -5.53 -8.46
CA HIS A 474 -6.81 -6.25 -9.72
C HIS A 474 -5.40 -6.19 -10.33
N VAL A 475 -4.82 -7.31 -10.74
CA VAL A 475 -3.50 -7.39 -11.38
C VAL A 475 -3.62 -8.27 -12.61
N GLN A 476 -3.29 -7.70 -13.77
CA GLN A 476 -3.48 -8.34 -15.08
C GLN A 476 -2.19 -8.31 -15.92
N SER A 477 -1.28 -7.36 -15.63
CA SER A 477 0.07 -7.32 -16.18
C SER A 477 0.99 -8.37 -15.55
N ARG A 478 1.89 -8.97 -16.32
CA ARG A 478 3.02 -9.74 -15.75
C ARG A 478 4.02 -8.77 -15.09
N SER A 479 4.40 -9.03 -13.84
CA SER A 479 5.51 -8.35 -13.13
C SER A 479 6.31 -9.36 -12.29
N TYR A 480 7.32 -8.91 -11.53
CA TYR A 480 8.01 -9.79 -10.56
C TYR A 480 7.27 -9.94 -9.21
N TRP A 481 6.27 -9.11 -8.93
CA TRP A 481 5.66 -8.98 -7.60
C TRP A 481 4.56 -10.02 -7.32
N ALA A 482 3.52 -10.10 -8.17
CA ALA A 482 2.39 -11.00 -7.97
C ALA A 482 1.88 -11.56 -9.32
N PRO A 483 1.29 -12.77 -9.35
CA PRO A 483 0.72 -13.32 -10.59
C PRO A 483 -0.46 -12.47 -11.10
N ALA A 484 -0.49 -12.27 -12.41
CA ALA A 484 -1.67 -11.76 -13.10
C ALA A 484 -2.85 -12.73 -12.95
N ASN A 485 -4.08 -12.24 -13.06
CA ASN A 485 -5.27 -13.09 -13.00
C ASN A 485 -5.38 -14.01 -14.22
N ILE A 486 -5.83 -15.25 -14.00
CA ILE A 486 -6.04 -16.26 -15.05
C ILE A 486 -7.52 -16.41 -15.46
N GLY A 487 -8.31 -15.37 -15.20
CA GLY A 487 -9.75 -15.27 -15.43
C GLY A 487 -10.30 -13.96 -14.86
N PRO A 488 -11.60 -13.66 -15.02
CA PRO A 488 -12.20 -12.42 -14.56
C PRO A 488 -12.45 -12.46 -13.03
N TYR A 489 -11.45 -12.06 -12.24
CA TYR A 489 -11.52 -11.91 -10.79
C TYR A 489 -10.44 -10.94 -10.29
N SER A 490 -10.71 -10.22 -9.20
CA SER A 490 -9.69 -9.43 -8.49
C SER A 490 -8.89 -10.30 -7.52
N GLN A 491 -7.59 -10.04 -7.38
CA GLN A 491 -6.73 -10.67 -6.39
C GLN A 491 -7.26 -10.45 -4.96
N ALA A 492 -7.81 -9.27 -4.68
CA ALA A 492 -8.53 -9.00 -3.43
C ALA A 492 -9.67 -7.99 -3.63
N ILE A 493 -10.69 -8.07 -2.77
CA ILE A 493 -11.73 -7.05 -2.60
C ILE A 493 -11.76 -6.62 -1.13
N ASP A 494 -11.66 -5.32 -0.88
CA ASP A 494 -11.78 -4.66 0.41
C ASP A 494 -13.16 -3.99 0.53
N VAL A 495 -13.89 -4.30 1.61
CA VAL A 495 -15.17 -3.67 1.99
C VAL A 495 -15.14 -3.19 3.44
N ALA A 496 -15.87 -2.10 3.72
CA ALA A 496 -16.14 -1.68 5.08
C ALA A 496 -17.02 -2.72 5.80
N LEU A 497 -16.66 -3.09 7.04
CA LEU A 497 -17.54 -3.87 7.89
C LEU A 497 -18.47 -2.92 8.66
N THR A 498 -19.75 -3.25 8.67
CA THR A 498 -20.81 -2.45 9.31
C THR A 498 -21.30 -3.16 10.56
N ALA A 499 -21.75 -2.38 11.56
CA ALA A 499 -22.41 -2.90 12.75
C ALA A 499 -23.74 -2.15 12.92
N LYS A 500 -24.85 -2.88 12.88
CA LYS A 500 -26.22 -2.32 12.92
C LYS A 500 -26.42 -1.19 11.88
N ALA A 501 -25.98 -1.43 10.65
CA ALA A 501 -25.97 -0.50 9.52
C ALA A 501 -25.13 0.79 9.68
N GLU A 502 -24.46 1.02 10.81
CA GLU A 502 -23.43 2.05 10.91
C GLU A 502 -22.07 1.53 10.40
N ALA A 503 -21.31 2.41 9.74
CA ALA A 503 -19.93 2.13 9.37
C ALA A 503 -19.05 2.00 10.63
N SER A 504 -18.32 0.88 10.73
CA SER A 504 -17.17 0.78 11.62
C SER A 504 -15.90 1.24 10.90
N SER A 505 -14.83 1.47 11.66
CA SER A 505 -13.47 1.62 11.11
C SER A 505 -12.98 0.34 10.43
N LEU A 506 -13.35 -0.82 10.98
CA LEU A 506 -12.84 -2.13 10.56
C LEU A 506 -13.25 -2.49 9.12
N ARG A 507 -12.31 -3.10 8.40
CA ARG A 507 -12.48 -3.48 6.99
C ARG A 507 -12.16 -4.96 6.77
N GLY A 508 -12.95 -5.59 5.89
CA GLY A 508 -12.84 -6.99 5.52
C GLY A 508 -12.26 -7.14 4.11
N ILE A 509 -11.16 -7.88 4.00
CA ILE A 509 -10.42 -8.13 2.77
C ILE A 509 -10.65 -9.59 2.38
N TYR A 510 -11.34 -9.81 1.27
CA TYR A 510 -11.61 -11.13 0.70
C TYR A 510 -10.64 -11.38 -0.45
N ILE A 511 -9.81 -12.42 -0.35
CA ILE A 511 -8.69 -12.67 -1.29
C ILE A 511 -9.00 -13.86 -2.19
N ALA A 512 -8.63 -13.76 -3.46
CA ALA A 512 -8.79 -14.84 -4.43
C ALA A 512 -7.85 -16.02 -4.11
N GLY A 513 -8.19 -17.21 -4.61
CA GLY A 513 -7.33 -18.38 -4.49
C GLY A 513 -5.96 -18.15 -5.15
N GLN A 514 -4.89 -18.44 -4.42
CA GLN A 514 -3.51 -18.22 -4.84
C GLN A 514 -2.86 -19.53 -5.28
N ILE A 515 -2.68 -19.69 -6.58
CA ILE A 515 -1.90 -20.78 -7.17
C ILE A 515 -0.42 -20.37 -7.36
N PRO A 516 0.54 -21.31 -7.27
CA PRO A 516 1.98 -21.03 -7.25
C PRO A 516 2.57 -20.76 -8.64
N LEU A 517 2.01 -19.81 -9.39
CA LEU A 517 2.61 -19.34 -10.63
C LEU A 517 3.85 -18.48 -10.35
N ILE A 518 4.87 -18.58 -11.21
CA ILE A 518 6.00 -17.65 -11.24
C ILE A 518 5.51 -16.33 -11.86
N PRO A 519 5.47 -15.19 -11.13
CA PRO A 519 4.77 -13.96 -11.57
C PRO A 519 5.20 -13.43 -12.95
N SER A 520 6.50 -13.47 -13.25
CA SER A 520 7.09 -12.85 -14.44
C SER A 520 6.86 -13.64 -15.74
N SER A 521 6.54 -14.93 -15.62
CA SER A 521 6.41 -15.88 -16.74
C SER A 521 5.04 -16.55 -16.83
N MET A 522 4.23 -16.53 -15.77
CA MET A 522 2.88 -17.12 -15.68
C MET A 522 2.82 -18.64 -15.94
N VAL A 523 3.91 -19.34 -15.59
CA VAL A 523 4.02 -20.81 -15.55
C VAL A 523 4.22 -21.31 -14.12
N LEU A 524 3.89 -22.58 -13.86
CA LEU A 524 4.19 -23.26 -12.60
C LEU A 524 5.68 -23.65 -12.52
N PRO A 525 6.26 -23.80 -11.31
CA PRO A 525 7.55 -24.45 -11.11
C PRO A 525 7.64 -25.82 -11.80
N PRO A 526 8.79 -26.18 -12.41
CA PRO A 526 8.93 -27.44 -13.15
C PRO A 526 8.84 -28.66 -12.21
N PRO A 527 8.12 -29.73 -12.61
CA PRO A 527 7.81 -30.85 -11.73
C PRO A 527 9.07 -31.59 -11.26
N SER A 528 9.22 -31.66 -9.94
CA SER A 528 10.31 -32.32 -9.22
C SER A 528 9.93 -32.52 -7.75
N ASN A 529 10.68 -33.30 -6.98
CA ASN A 529 10.41 -33.46 -5.54
C ASN A 529 10.51 -32.11 -4.80
N VAL A 530 11.48 -31.26 -5.17
CA VAL A 530 11.63 -29.88 -4.65
C VAL A 530 10.42 -29.00 -5.01
N SER A 531 9.84 -29.20 -6.20
CA SER A 531 8.71 -28.37 -6.67
C SER A 531 7.46 -28.44 -5.81
N HIS A 532 7.29 -29.45 -4.94
CA HIS A 532 6.11 -29.59 -4.10
C HIS A 532 6.14 -28.62 -2.92
N GLY A 533 7.22 -28.60 -2.14
CA GLY A 533 7.42 -27.61 -1.08
C GLY A 533 7.53 -26.19 -1.65
N MET A 534 8.26 -26.04 -2.78
CA MET A 534 8.36 -24.79 -3.51
C MET A 534 6.98 -24.25 -3.93
N GLN A 535 6.06 -25.11 -4.40
CA GLN A 535 4.70 -24.70 -4.73
C GLN A 535 3.89 -24.30 -3.48
N ILE A 536 3.94 -25.06 -2.39
CA ILE A 536 3.24 -24.74 -1.13
C ILE A 536 3.67 -23.37 -0.57
N VAL A 537 4.97 -23.08 -0.58
CA VAL A 537 5.51 -21.82 -0.04
C VAL A 537 5.33 -20.64 -1.01
N LEU A 538 5.46 -20.85 -2.32
CA LEU A 538 5.30 -19.78 -3.32
C LEU A 538 3.85 -19.25 -3.38
N SER A 539 2.87 -20.15 -3.31
CA SER A 539 1.46 -19.78 -3.24
C SER A 539 1.08 -19.09 -1.92
N LEU A 540 1.69 -19.50 -0.79
CA LEU A 540 1.53 -18.79 0.49
C LEU A 540 2.16 -17.39 0.46
N GLN A 541 3.33 -17.23 -0.19
CA GLN A 541 3.96 -15.92 -0.39
C GLN A 541 3.08 -14.98 -1.20
N HIS A 542 2.41 -15.45 -2.26
CA HIS A 542 1.49 -14.63 -3.05
C HIS A 542 0.31 -14.12 -2.20
N LEU A 543 -0.27 -14.99 -1.37
CA LEU A 543 -1.29 -14.62 -0.38
C LEU A 543 -0.76 -13.56 0.60
N TRP A 544 0.47 -13.70 1.09
CA TRP A 544 1.09 -12.73 2.00
C TRP A 544 1.38 -11.37 1.34
N ARG A 545 1.95 -11.36 0.13
CA ARG A 545 2.22 -10.14 -0.65
C ARG A 545 0.93 -9.37 -0.92
N ILE A 546 -0.16 -10.07 -1.28
CA ILE A 546 -1.49 -9.45 -1.47
C ILE A 546 -2.06 -8.95 -0.13
N GLY A 547 -1.94 -9.71 0.95
CA GLY A 547 -2.37 -9.29 2.29
C GLY A 547 -1.71 -7.99 2.73
N LEU A 548 -0.38 -7.90 2.59
CA LEU A 548 0.42 -6.72 2.94
C LEU A 548 0.04 -5.48 2.11
N GLU A 549 -0.16 -5.61 0.80
CA GLU A 549 -0.62 -4.50 -0.06
C GLU A 549 -2.03 -4.02 0.34
N MET A 550 -2.90 -4.95 0.70
CA MET A 550 -4.26 -4.68 1.21
C MET A 550 -4.28 -4.28 2.69
N LYS A 551 -3.11 -4.13 3.33
CA LYS A 551 -2.92 -3.75 4.73
C LYS A 551 -3.62 -4.67 5.74
N VAL A 552 -3.74 -5.96 5.40
CA VAL A 552 -4.23 -6.97 6.33
C VAL A 552 -3.31 -7.02 7.55
N GLN A 553 -3.89 -6.86 8.73
CA GLN A 553 -3.25 -6.97 10.03
C GLN A 553 -3.44 -8.38 10.63
N LEU A 554 -4.53 -9.06 10.26
CA LEU A 554 -4.91 -10.38 10.79
C LEU A 554 -5.68 -11.23 9.76
N TRP A 555 -5.42 -12.54 9.73
CA TRP A 555 -6.27 -13.53 9.06
C TRP A 555 -7.27 -14.14 10.05
N THR A 556 -8.50 -14.41 9.64
CA THR A 556 -9.48 -15.11 10.50
C THR A 556 -9.27 -16.63 10.50
N SER A 557 -8.95 -17.21 9.35
CA SER A 557 -8.63 -18.62 9.11
C SER A 557 -8.19 -18.83 7.66
N ALA A 558 -7.51 -19.93 7.36
CA ALA A 558 -7.11 -20.28 5.99
C ALA A 558 -7.28 -21.76 5.65
N VAL A 559 -7.39 -22.03 4.35
CA VAL A 559 -7.36 -23.37 3.76
C VAL A 559 -6.25 -23.47 2.71
N ALA A 560 -5.57 -24.62 2.69
CA ALA A 560 -4.75 -25.05 1.57
C ALA A 560 -5.50 -26.16 0.82
N TYR A 561 -6.00 -25.85 -0.37
CA TYR A 561 -6.54 -26.85 -1.28
C TYR A 561 -5.38 -27.61 -1.93
N PHE A 562 -5.47 -28.94 -1.99
CA PHE A 562 -4.56 -29.79 -2.75
C PHE A 562 -5.32 -30.53 -3.85
N ALA A 563 -4.69 -30.67 -5.02
CA ALA A 563 -5.17 -31.57 -6.06
C ALA A 563 -5.04 -33.04 -5.59
N LYS A 564 -5.84 -33.95 -6.15
CA LYS A 564 -5.96 -35.31 -5.63
C LYS A 564 -4.62 -36.07 -5.61
N SER A 565 -4.22 -36.50 -4.42
CA SER A 565 -2.96 -37.21 -4.18
C SER A 565 -2.98 -38.64 -4.72
N SER A 566 -1.81 -39.22 -4.94
CA SER A 566 -1.65 -40.64 -5.29
C SER A 566 -1.78 -41.56 -4.08
N SER A 567 -1.53 -41.06 -2.86
CA SER A 567 -1.80 -41.80 -1.61
C SER A 567 -2.20 -40.90 -0.43
N PRO A 568 -2.89 -41.44 0.60
CA PRO A 568 -3.21 -40.68 1.81
C PRO A 568 -1.97 -40.14 2.56
N ASP A 569 -0.83 -40.83 2.47
CA ASP A 569 0.42 -40.39 3.09
C ASP A 569 1.01 -39.17 2.38
N GLU A 570 0.75 -39.01 1.09
CA GLU A 570 1.10 -37.81 0.33
C GLU A 570 0.26 -36.62 0.77
N MET A 571 -1.07 -36.78 0.86
CA MET A 571 -1.96 -35.75 1.43
C MET A 571 -1.56 -35.38 2.87
N LYS A 572 -1.21 -36.36 3.70
CA LYS A 572 -0.72 -36.14 5.07
C LYS A 572 0.57 -35.31 5.10
N ARG A 573 1.56 -35.62 4.25
CA ARG A 573 2.81 -34.83 4.14
C ARG A 573 2.55 -33.41 3.61
N ASN A 574 1.67 -33.28 2.61
CA ASN A 574 1.25 -31.99 2.06
C ASN A 574 0.58 -31.12 3.14
N ALA A 575 -0.30 -31.71 3.95
CA ALA A 575 -0.89 -31.06 5.11
C ALA A 575 0.18 -30.63 6.14
N GLN A 576 1.12 -31.51 6.51
CA GLN A 576 2.22 -31.15 7.43
C GLN A 576 3.04 -29.96 6.92
N ALA A 577 3.43 -29.98 5.64
CA ALA A 577 4.19 -28.90 5.01
C ALA A 577 3.41 -27.58 4.98
N ALA A 578 2.12 -27.60 4.66
CA ALA A 578 1.26 -26.41 4.67
C ALA A 578 1.06 -25.84 6.09
N GLY A 579 0.85 -26.69 7.09
CA GLY A 579 0.72 -26.27 8.50
C GLY A 579 2.01 -25.66 9.05
N LEU A 580 3.17 -26.24 8.72
CA LEU A 580 4.48 -25.70 9.07
C LEU A 580 4.74 -24.36 8.38
N ALA A 581 4.46 -24.25 7.08
CA ALA A 581 4.61 -23.00 6.33
C ALA A 581 3.72 -21.88 6.89
N TRP A 582 2.46 -22.18 7.24
CA TRP A 582 1.54 -21.23 7.88
C TRP A 582 2.05 -20.74 9.24
N LYS A 583 2.55 -21.67 10.08
CA LYS A 583 3.12 -21.34 11.40
C LYS A 583 4.33 -20.41 11.28
N LEU A 584 5.27 -20.74 10.40
CA LEU A 584 6.49 -19.94 10.19
C LEU A 584 6.20 -18.59 9.49
N ALA A 585 5.14 -18.50 8.67
CA ALA A 585 4.73 -17.22 8.08
C ALA A 585 4.23 -16.22 9.14
N HIS A 586 3.57 -16.69 10.20
CA HIS A 586 3.15 -15.83 11.32
C HIS A 586 4.32 -15.39 12.20
N GLY A 587 5.30 -16.27 12.44
CA GLY A 587 6.49 -15.94 13.26
C GLY A 587 6.16 -15.61 14.72
N SER A 588 6.95 -14.73 15.31
CA SER A 588 6.84 -14.21 16.68
C SER A 588 7.09 -12.69 16.71
N PRO A 589 6.83 -11.99 17.84
CA PRO A 589 7.18 -10.57 17.99
C PRO A 589 8.68 -10.29 17.90
N GLU A 590 9.54 -11.25 18.27
CA GLU A 590 11.00 -11.09 18.24
C GLU A 590 11.54 -11.10 16.79
N ASP A 591 10.91 -11.85 15.89
CA ASP A 591 11.26 -11.87 14.45
C ASP A 591 10.98 -10.53 13.74
N ASP A 592 10.17 -9.66 14.34
CA ASP A 592 9.77 -8.35 13.81
C ASP A 592 10.75 -7.22 14.20
N GLU A 593 11.65 -7.46 15.17
CA GLU A 593 12.76 -6.54 15.52
C GLU A 593 13.96 -6.73 14.57
N ASP A 594 14.20 -7.95 14.08
CA ASP A 594 15.37 -8.34 13.26
C ASP A 594 15.18 -8.07 11.74
N ASP A 595 14.18 -7.27 11.33
CA ASP A 595 13.80 -6.96 9.91
C ASP A 595 14.80 -6.01 9.19
N GLY A 596 16.08 -6.07 9.57
CA GLY A 596 17.25 -5.61 8.81
C GLY A 596 17.38 -4.10 8.54
N ASN A 597 16.43 -3.27 8.98
CA ASN A 597 16.36 -1.84 8.69
C ASN A 597 16.06 -0.96 9.92
N GLU A 598 15.97 -1.52 11.13
CA GLU A 598 16.03 -0.68 12.34
C GLU A 598 17.45 -0.15 12.53
N LEU A 599 17.57 1.18 12.48
CA LEU A 599 18.83 1.90 12.62
C LEU A 599 19.34 1.77 14.06
N ASP A 600 20.62 1.41 14.21
CA ASP A 600 21.29 1.19 15.49
C ASP A 600 20.92 2.27 16.54
N PRO A 601 20.44 1.88 17.75
CA PRO A 601 20.19 2.79 18.87
C PRO A 601 21.36 3.73 19.22
N TRP A 602 22.60 3.36 18.87
CA TRP A 602 23.78 4.22 18.98
C TRP A 602 23.78 5.34 17.92
N ASP A 603 23.46 5.02 16.66
CA ASP A 603 23.35 5.99 15.56
C ASP A 603 22.19 6.97 15.81
N LEU A 604 21.03 6.48 16.28
CA LEU A 604 19.90 7.31 16.73
C LEU A 604 20.27 8.31 17.84
N LYS A 605 21.29 8.00 18.65
CA LYS A 605 21.71 8.79 19.82
C LYS A 605 22.82 9.79 19.54
N TYR A 606 23.70 9.52 18.58
CA TYR A 606 24.86 10.37 18.27
C TYR A 606 24.78 11.06 16.90
N ASN A 607 23.92 10.60 15.99
CA ASN A 607 23.80 11.14 14.64
C ASN A 607 22.68 12.19 14.56
N PHE A 608 23.06 13.46 14.69
CA PHE A 608 22.17 14.62 14.83
C PHE A 608 21.12 14.81 13.71
N GLN A 609 21.24 14.06 12.61
CA GLN A 609 20.29 14.05 11.50
C GLN A 609 18.98 13.31 11.82
N HIS A 610 18.97 12.37 12.78
CA HIS A 610 17.78 11.56 13.09
C HIS A 610 16.93 12.13 14.24
N MET A 611 17.54 12.83 15.21
CA MET A 611 16.83 13.44 16.35
C MET A 611 15.75 14.48 15.97
N THR A 612 15.72 14.98 14.74
CA THR A 612 14.72 15.96 14.26
C THR A 612 13.58 15.34 13.43
N LEU A 613 13.53 14.00 13.32
CA LEU A 613 12.51 13.31 12.52
C LEU A 613 11.25 12.88 13.28
N ALA A 614 11.29 12.73 14.61
CA ALA A 614 10.22 12.26 15.49
C ALA A 614 8.99 13.20 15.62
N GLY A 615 8.41 13.59 14.49
CA GLY A 615 7.40 14.65 14.38
C GLY A 615 6.62 14.65 13.07
N ASP A 616 6.56 13.54 12.35
CA ASP A 616 5.47 13.12 11.45
C ASP A 616 5.45 11.58 11.44
N GLU A 617 4.34 10.97 11.03
CA GLU A 617 4.15 9.52 10.98
C GLU A 617 5.36 8.79 10.39
N GLN A 618 6.13 8.16 11.27
CA GLN A 618 7.08 7.13 10.89
C GLN A 618 6.23 5.92 10.51
N LYS A 619 5.84 5.85 9.23
CA LYS A 619 4.95 4.81 8.72
C LYS A 619 5.64 3.47 8.84
N THR A 620 5.35 2.78 9.94
CA THR A 620 5.66 1.39 10.17
C THR A 620 5.30 0.61 8.93
N ARG A 621 6.28 -0.14 8.41
CA ARG A 621 6.10 -1.09 7.31
C ARG A 621 4.92 -1.99 7.70
N ALA A 622 3.98 -2.22 6.78
CA ALA A 622 2.83 -3.07 7.08
C ALA A 622 3.33 -4.45 7.56
N ARG A 623 2.90 -4.84 8.76
CA ARG A 623 3.24 -6.11 9.41
C ARG A 623 2.05 -7.05 9.32
N LEU A 624 2.34 -8.35 9.24
CA LEU A 624 1.34 -9.41 9.11
C LEU A 624 1.91 -10.70 9.70
N PRO A 625 1.40 -11.17 10.86
CA PRO A 625 0.45 -10.47 11.73
C PRO A 625 0.98 -9.11 12.22
N ASP A 626 0.09 -8.17 12.48
CA ASP A 626 0.42 -6.94 13.20
C ASP A 626 0.29 -7.20 14.70
N TRP A 627 1.42 -7.41 15.40
CA TRP A 627 1.41 -7.79 16.81
C TRP A 627 0.74 -6.75 17.74
N THR A 628 0.63 -5.48 17.32
CA THR A 628 0.03 -4.39 18.13
C THR A 628 -1.47 -4.58 18.40
N ILE A 629 -2.17 -5.33 17.54
CA ILE A 629 -3.61 -5.58 17.66
C ILE A 629 -3.94 -6.59 18.78
N PHE A 630 -2.98 -7.43 19.16
CA PHE A 630 -3.14 -8.44 20.20
C PHE A 630 -2.85 -7.84 21.57
N SER A 631 -3.53 -8.34 22.60
CA SER A 631 -3.18 -8.01 23.98
C SER A 631 -1.73 -8.40 24.32
N LEU A 632 -1.07 -7.65 25.21
CA LEU A 632 0.27 -7.95 25.73
C LEU A 632 0.44 -9.41 26.17
N ARG A 633 -0.61 -10.02 26.74
CA ARG A 633 -0.58 -11.44 27.12
C ARG A 633 -0.42 -12.36 25.92
N GLN A 634 -1.15 -12.13 24.83
CA GLN A 634 -1.07 -12.97 23.63
C GLN A 634 0.23 -12.74 22.84
N GLN A 635 0.80 -11.53 22.88
CA GLN A 635 2.17 -11.29 22.38
C GLN A 635 3.21 -12.18 23.10
N ASN A 636 3.05 -12.40 24.42
CA ASN A 636 3.86 -13.35 25.20
C ASN A 636 3.48 -14.84 25.00
N GLU A 637 2.37 -15.13 24.31
CA GLU A 637 1.88 -16.49 23.99
C GLU A 637 1.74 -16.62 22.45
N PRO A 638 2.78 -16.38 21.62
CA PRO A 638 2.62 -16.11 20.17
C PRO A 638 2.01 -17.27 19.37
N GLU A 639 2.22 -18.53 19.79
CA GLU A 639 1.56 -19.69 19.19
C GLU A 639 0.02 -19.68 19.34
N SER A 640 -0.52 -18.90 20.30
CA SER A 640 -1.96 -18.66 20.47
C SER A 640 -2.52 -17.59 19.53
N CYS A 641 -1.65 -16.79 18.89
CA CYS A 641 -2.03 -15.77 17.91
C CYS A 641 -2.21 -16.33 16.48
N ILE A 642 -1.85 -17.60 16.26
CA ILE A 642 -1.86 -18.21 14.93
C ILE A 642 -3.30 -18.66 14.57
N PRO A 643 -3.93 -18.08 13.53
CA PRO A 643 -5.29 -18.42 13.13
C PRO A 643 -5.39 -19.87 12.62
N PRO A 644 -6.55 -20.53 12.74
CA PRO A 644 -6.71 -21.93 12.37
C PRO A 644 -6.50 -22.15 10.86
N VAL A 645 -5.77 -23.23 10.54
CA VAL A 645 -5.47 -23.66 9.18
C VAL A 645 -5.73 -25.16 9.02
N PHE A 646 -6.17 -25.54 7.82
CA PHE A 646 -6.46 -26.92 7.45
C PHE A 646 -6.14 -27.15 5.97
N ALA A 647 -5.84 -28.39 5.62
CA ALA A 647 -5.64 -28.81 4.24
C ALA A 647 -6.84 -29.64 3.77
N VAL A 648 -7.28 -29.44 2.53
CA VAL A 648 -8.37 -30.22 1.93
C VAL A 648 -7.94 -30.81 0.59
N GLU A 649 -8.31 -32.06 0.33
CA GLU A 649 -8.09 -32.70 -0.96
C GLU A 649 -9.32 -32.54 -1.85
N VAL A 650 -9.14 -31.91 -3.01
CA VAL A 650 -10.15 -31.75 -4.07
C VAL A 650 -9.71 -32.53 -5.31
N GLN A 651 -10.52 -32.54 -6.38
CA GLN A 651 -10.22 -33.34 -7.58
C GLN A 651 -9.07 -32.72 -8.39
N GLU A 652 -9.21 -31.47 -8.85
CA GLU A 652 -8.23 -30.75 -9.66
C GLU A 652 -8.18 -29.26 -9.28
N LEU A 653 -7.04 -28.61 -9.53
CA LEU A 653 -6.81 -27.18 -9.31
C LEU A 653 -6.45 -26.45 -10.61
N PRO A 654 -6.66 -25.12 -10.71
CA PRO A 654 -6.39 -24.34 -11.91
C PRO A 654 -4.94 -24.50 -12.39
N ARG A 655 -4.76 -24.55 -13.72
CA ARG A 655 -3.45 -24.77 -14.38
C ARG A 655 -2.76 -26.09 -13.98
N GLN A 656 -3.45 -27.02 -13.31
CA GLN A 656 -2.88 -28.25 -12.74
C GLN A 656 -1.80 -27.97 -11.66
N SER A 657 -1.97 -26.93 -10.84
CA SER A 657 -1.14 -26.76 -9.65
C SER A 657 -1.33 -27.89 -8.65
N THR A 658 -0.33 -28.17 -7.82
CA THR A 658 -0.47 -29.11 -6.70
C THR A 658 -1.31 -28.54 -5.56
N VAL A 659 -1.33 -27.22 -5.43
CA VAL A 659 -1.88 -26.47 -4.29
C VAL A 659 -2.50 -25.14 -4.70
N GLU A 660 -3.48 -24.66 -3.93
CA GLU A 660 -4.09 -23.32 -3.99
C GLU A 660 -4.38 -22.85 -2.56
N TRP A 661 -3.86 -21.68 -2.15
CA TRP A 661 -4.11 -21.11 -0.81
C TRP A 661 -5.28 -20.12 -0.83
N HIS A 662 -6.08 -20.13 0.22
CA HIS A 662 -7.19 -19.20 0.42
C HIS A 662 -7.33 -18.84 1.91
N ALA A 663 -7.09 -17.57 2.27
CA ALA A 663 -7.53 -17.03 3.55
C ALA A 663 -8.97 -16.53 3.41
N HIS A 664 -9.86 -16.95 4.31
CA HIS A 664 -11.30 -16.70 4.18
C HIS A 664 -11.65 -15.22 4.33
N VAL A 665 -11.06 -14.55 5.32
CA VAL A 665 -11.13 -13.10 5.53
C VAL A 665 -9.80 -12.62 6.12
N GLY A 666 -9.23 -11.58 5.52
CA GLY A 666 -8.24 -10.71 6.16
C GLY A 666 -8.92 -9.48 6.75
N LEU A 667 -8.40 -8.94 7.86
CA LEU A 667 -8.95 -7.77 8.55
C LEU A 667 -7.93 -6.64 8.61
N SER A 668 -8.39 -5.39 8.48
CA SER A 668 -7.56 -4.18 8.63
C SER A 668 -8.34 -3.02 9.27
N GLN A 669 -7.60 -2.02 9.74
CA GLN A 669 -8.10 -0.93 10.60
C GLN A 669 -8.63 -1.46 11.93
N ILE A 670 -7.89 -2.43 12.48
CA ILE A 670 -8.08 -3.01 13.82
C ILE A 670 -7.44 -2.06 14.84
N GLU A 671 -8.08 -1.87 16.00
CA GLU A 671 -7.54 -1.06 17.10
C GLU A 671 -6.48 -1.85 17.92
N GLU A 672 -5.51 -1.15 18.50
CA GLU A 672 -4.45 -1.76 19.33
C GLU A 672 -5.03 -2.55 20.52
N SER A 673 -4.43 -3.71 20.82
CA SER A 673 -4.87 -4.64 21.88
C SER A 673 -6.35 -5.08 21.84
N SER A 674 -7.05 -4.92 20.72
CA SER A 674 -8.48 -5.21 20.58
C SER A 674 -8.81 -6.67 20.20
N VAL A 675 -7.82 -7.46 19.78
CA VAL A 675 -7.98 -8.85 19.33
C VAL A 675 -7.74 -9.84 20.47
N GLU A 676 -8.61 -10.86 20.55
CA GLU A 676 -8.34 -12.07 21.31
C GLU A 676 -8.68 -13.33 20.48
N ILE A 677 -7.72 -14.25 20.34
CA ILE A 677 -7.94 -15.57 19.73
C ILE A 677 -8.06 -16.61 20.84
N ILE A 678 -9.22 -17.29 20.90
CA ILE A 678 -9.53 -18.32 21.89
C ILE A 678 -9.72 -19.66 21.20
N TYR A 679 -8.85 -20.62 21.53
CA TYR A 679 -9.01 -22.03 21.18
C TYR A 679 -9.73 -22.76 22.32
N HIS A 680 -10.80 -23.49 21.99
CA HIS A 680 -11.46 -24.42 22.90
C HIS A 680 -11.09 -25.86 22.48
N PRO A 681 -10.21 -26.55 23.23
CA PRO A 681 -9.95 -27.98 23.02
C PRO A 681 -11.19 -28.82 23.33
N GLU A 682 -11.18 -30.09 22.90
CA GLU A 682 -12.30 -31.02 23.08
C GLU A 682 -12.74 -31.13 24.55
N THR A 683 -14.06 -31.16 24.79
CA THR A 683 -14.59 -31.78 25.99
C THR A 683 -14.74 -33.29 25.76
N PRO A 684 -14.58 -34.17 26.77
CA PRO A 684 -14.65 -35.63 26.59
C PRO A 684 -15.97 -36.21 26.04
N SER A 685 -16.96 -35.37 25.76
CA SER A 685 -18.27 -35.72 25.20
C SER A 685 -18.57 -35.08 23.84
N SER A 686 -17.61 -34.41 23.20
CA SER A 686 -17.81 -33.71 21.92
C SER A 686 -16.64 -33.91 20.95
N CYS A 687 -16.90 -34.47 19.76
CA CYS A 687 -15.90 -34.64 18.69
C CYS A 687 -15.59 -33.33 17.92
N TRP A 688 -15.84 -32.16 18.52
CA TRP A 688 -15.69 -30.85 17.90
C TRP A 688 -14.63 -30.00 18.60
N ARG A 689 -13.76 -29.40 17.79
CA ARG A 689 -12.76 -28.39 18.20
C ARG A 689 -13.22 -27.02 17.71
N ALA A 690 -13.03 -25.98 18.53
CA ALA A 690 -13.49 -24.63 18.20
C ALA A 690 -12.37 -23.58 18.31
N TRP A 691 -12.34 -22.65 17.37
CA TRP A 691 -11.50 -21.45 17.40
C TRP A 691 -12.41 -20.23 17.23
N HIS A 692 -12.24 -19.25 18.10
CA HIS A 692 -12.97 -17.99 18.07
C HIS A 692 -11.98 -16.84 17.95
N VAL A 693 -12.09 -16.05 16.88
CA VAL A 693 -11.34 -14.80 16.71
C VAL A 693 -12.28 -13.66 17.07
N PHE A 694 -12.01 -13.03 18.21
CA PHE A 694 -12.71 -11.84 18.68
C PHE A 694 -11.98 -10.58 18.22
N ILE A 695 -12.72 -9.62 17.66
CA ILE A 695 -12.23 -8.27 17.36
C ILE A 695 -13.17 -7.30 18.07
N ARG A 696 -12.68 -6.64 19.11
CA ARG A 696 -13.45 -5.67 19.90
C ARG A 696 -13.36 -4.29 19.24
N SER A 697 -14.46 -3.55 19.22
CA SER A 697 -14.46 -2.13 18.81
C SER A 697 -15.37 -1.33 19.75
N PRO A 698 -15.27 0.02 19.77
CA PRO A 698 -16.07 0.85 20.68
C PRO A 698 -17.60 0.76 20.48
N LYS A 699 -18.06 0.17 19.37
CA LYS A 699 -19.49 -0.02 19.05
C LYS A 699 -19.95 -1.48 19.10
N ALA A 700 -19.08 -2.41 18.71
CA ALA A 700 -19.43 -3.83 18.57
C ALA A 700 -18.21 -4.75 18.71
N THR A 701 -18.42 -5.99 19.16
CA THR A 701 -17.44 -7.07 19.05
C THR A 701 -17.82 -7.98 17.89
N LEU A 702 -16.89 -8.24 16.98
CA LEU A 702 -17.06 -9.17 15.87
C LEU A 702 -16.42 -10.52 16.23
N VAL A 703 -17.10 -11.61 15.91
CA VAL A 703 -16.71 -12.96 16.29
C VAL A 703 -16.74 -13.87 15.07
N TYR A 704 -15.57 -14.23 14.58
CA TYR A 704 -15.39 -15.28 13.58
C TYR A 704 -15.19 -16.61 14.30
N THR A 705 -16.04 -17.60 14.04
CA THR A 705 -15.98 -18.92 14.67
C THR A 705 -15.68 -19.97 13.63
N THR A 706 -14.67 -20.80 13.90
CA THR A 706 -14.28 -21.95 13.10
C THR A 706 -14.46 -23.21 13.94
N LEU A 707 -15.19 -24.22 13.41
CA LEU A 707 -15.35 -25.53 14.02
C LEU A 707 -14.78 -26.64 13.14
N ALA A 708 -14.17 -27.66 13.75
CA ALA A 708 -13.72 -28.87 13.07
C ALA A 708 -14.26 -30.12 13.77
N HIS A 709 -14.88 -31.04 13.01
CA HIS A 709 -15.30 -32.36 13.52
C HIS A 709 -14.17 -33.38 13.35
N VAL A 710 -13.60 -33.83 14.46
CA VAL A 710 -12.54 -34.83 14.52
C VAL A 710 -13.13 -36.12 15.10
N PRO A 711 -13.41 -37.14 14.27
CA PRO A 711 -14.06 -38.37 14.74
C PRO A 711 -13.11 -39.16 15.66
N SER A 712 -13.65 -39.73 16.74
CA SER A 712 -12.95 -40.82 17.42
C SER A 712 -12.82 -42.04 16.49
N ARG A 713 -11.78 -42.86 16.72
CA ARG A 713 -11.27 -43.87 15.76
C ARG A 713 -12.29 -44.94 15.33
N ASP A 714 -13.36 -45.12 16.09
CA ASP A 714 -14.35 -46.17 15.91
C ASP A 714 -15.69 -45.68 15.30
N HIS A 715 -15.78 -44.40 14.88
CA HIS A 715 -17.01 -43.87 14.27
C HIS A 715 -17.20 -44.29 12.80
N ASN A 716 -18.35 -44.90 12.52
CA ASN A 716 -18.87 -45.09 11.17
C ASN A 716 -19.35 -43.77 10.55
N SER A 717 -19.59 -43.77 9.24
CA SER A 717 -20.16 -42.65 8.48
C SER A 717 -21.42 -42.08 9.14
N THR A 718 -21.45 -40.77 9.36
CA THR A 718 -22.57 -40.07 10.00
C THR A 718 -23.62 -39.68 8.95
N ASP A 719 -24.88 -39.57 9.35
CA ASP A 719 -25.91 -38.97 8.50
C ASP A 719 -25.74 -37.44 8.40
N TRP A 720 -26.11 -36.85 7.27
CA TRP A 720 -25.96 -35.41 7.06
C TRP A 720 -26.90 -34.58 7.93
N GLU A 721 -28.16 -34.97 8.10
CA GLU A 721 -29.10 -34.23 8.95
C GLU A 721 -28.69 -34.32 10.42
N ALA A 722 -28.24 -35.50 10.86
CA ALA A 722 -27.65 -35.70 12.18
C ALA A 722 -26.42 -34.78 12.39
N LEU A 723 -25.48 -34.74 11.43
CA LEU A 723 -24.29 -33.90 11.49
C LEU A 723 -24.64 -32.41 11.50
N GLN A 724 -25.58 -31.95 10.66
CA GLN A 724 -26.04 -30.56 10.61
C GLN A 724 -26.75 -30.13 11.91
N LYS A 725 -27.45 -31.06 12.58
CA LYS A 725 -28.06 -30.83 13.89
C LYS A 725 -27.02 -30.76 15.01
N GLU A 726 -26.02 -31.64 14.99
CA GLU A 726 -24.90 -31.61 15.93
C GLU A 726 -24.06 -30.34 15.77
N LEU A 727 -23.76 -29.96 14.53
CA LEU A 727 -23.07 -28.73 14.13
C LEU A 727 -23.67 -27.48 14.81
N SER A 728 -24.99 -27.30 14.71
CA SER A 728 -25.69 -26.17 15.36
C SER A 728 -25.62 -26.24 16.89
N ALA A 729 -25.71 -27.44 17.47
CA ALA A 729 -25.59 -27.64 18.92
C ALA A 729 -24.16 -27.36 19.43
N SER A 730 -23.14 -27.76 18.67
CA SER A 730 -21.72 -27.56 18.98
C SER A 730 -21.30 -26.08 18.89
N TYR A 731 -21.75 -25.35 17.86
CA TYR A 731 -21.55 -23.88 17.80
C TYR A 731 -22.23 -23.17 18.97
N ALA A 732 -23.49 -23.51 19.26
CA ALA A 732 -24.19 -22.97 20.43
C ALA A 732 -23.55 -23.41 21.75
N GLY A 733 -22.84 -24.55 21.78
CA GLY A 733 -22.08 -25.05 22.93
C GLY A 733 -20.81 -24.24 23.18
N SER A 734 -19.98 -24.05 22.15
CA SER A 734 -18.72 -23.30 22.28
C SER A 734 -18.95 -21.82 22.57
N VAL A 735 -19.97 -21.19 21.97
CA VAL A 735 -20.39 -19.82 22.31
C VAL A 735 -20.80 -19.70 23.79
N ARG A 736 -21.56 -20.66 24.32
CA ARG A 736 -21.93 -20.68 25.75
C ARG A 736 -20.74 -20.95 26.68
N ALA A 737 -19.76 -21.74 26.26
CA ALA A 737 -18.54 -21.99 27.04
C ALA A 737 -17.70 -20.73 27.26
N LEU A 738 -17.79 -19.76 26.33
CA LEU A 738 -17.17 -18.44 26.44
C LEU A 738 -17.95 -17.48 27.37
N GLY A 739 -19.17 -17.84 27.78
CA GLY A 739 -20.09 -17.00 28.56
C GLY A 739 -21.10 -16.21 27.72
N LEU A 740 -21.18 -16.42 26.41
CA LEU A 740 -22.06 -15.67 25.51
C LEU A 740 -23.34 -16.42 25.16
N THR A 741 -24.40 -15.69 24.81
CA THR A 741 -25.65 -16.27 24.29
C THR A 741 -25.62 -16.30 22.75
N PRO A 742 -25.86 -17.46 22.10
CA PRO A 742 -25.85 -17.57 20.63
C PRO A 742 -27.05 -16.85 19.98
N PRO A 743 -26.93 -16.44 18.70
CA PRO A 743 -27.83 -15.45 18.11
C PRO A 743 -29.22 -15.97 17.72
N VAL A 744 -29.30 -17.24 17.33
CA VAL A 744 -30.52 -17.89 16.80
C VAL A 744 -30.52 -19.35 17.33
N PRO A 745 -31.68 -19.99 17.56
CA PRO A 745 -31.72 -21.42 17.92
C PRO A 745 -31.14 -22.39 16.87
N SER A 746 -30.91 -21.95 15.62
CA SER A 746 -30.34 -22.75 14.53
C SER A 746 -29.55 -21.88 13.53
N PRO A 747 -28.35 -21.37 13.88
CA PRO A 747 -27.63 -20.39 13.08
C PRO A 747 -26.91 -21.03 11.90
N THR A 748 -27.12 -20.51 10.70
CA THR A 748 -26.54 -21.09 9.47
C THR A 748 -25.07 -20.70 9.31
N PRO A 749 -24.17 -21.65 8.98
CA PRO A 749 -22.78 -21.31 8.70
C PRO A 749 -22.65 -20.53 7.38
N HIS A 750 -21.56 -19.79 7.22
CA HIS A 750 -21.21 -19.17 5.95
C HIS A 750 -20.75 -20.22 4.93
N LEU A 751 -19.85 -21.10 5.36
CA LEU A 751 -19.08 -22.01 4.51
C LEU A 751 -18.74 -23.29 5.28
N ALA A 752 -18.91 -24.44 4.62
CA ALA A 752 -18.53 -25.75 5.14
C ALA A 752 -17.68 -26.52 4.12
N TYR A 753 -16.70 -27.25 4.63
CA TYR A 753 -15.94 -28.27 3.92
C TYR A 753 -16.34 -29.62 4.50
N VAL A 754 -16.68 -30.60 3.66
CA VAL A 754 -17.20 -31.90 4.10
C VAL A 754 -16.50 -33.04 3.37
N GLU A 755 -15.91 -33.96 4.12
CA GLU A 755 -15.30 -35.19 3.59
C GLU A 755 -16.41 -36.17 3.18
N VAL A 756 -16.60 -36.39 1.88
CA VAL A 756 -17.78 -37.13 1.36
C VAL A 756 -17.80 -38.59 1.84
N THR A 757 -16.65 -39.22 2.07
CA THR A 757 -16.60 -40.60 2.61
C THR A 757 -17.04 -40.71 4.07
N SER A 758 -17.17 -39.59 4.79
CA SER A 758 -17.62 -39.56 6.18
C SER A 758 -19.14 -39.40 6.34
N VAL A 759 -19.86 -39.08 5.25
CA VAL A 759 -21.30 -38.76 5.26
C VAL A 759 -22.07 -39.67 4.32
N THR A 760 -23.17 -40.27 4.78
CA THR A 760 -23.94 -41.27 4.01
C THR A 760 -24.66 -40.69 2.78
N SER A 761 -25.10 -39.43 2.86
CA SER A 761 -25.92 -38.77 1.83
C SER A 761 -25.80 -37.25 1.90
N LEU A 762 -24.70 -36.69 1.39
CA LEU A 762 -24.47 -35.24 1.33
C LEU A 762 -25.46 -34.50 0.40
N TRP A 763 -26.03 -35.23 -0.57
CA TRP A 763 -26.96 -34.70 -1.57
C TRP A 763 -28.29 -35.47 -1.55
N SER A 764 -28.91 -35.60 -0.37
CA SER A 764 -30.31 -36.04 -0.26
C SER A 764 -31.26 -35.06 -0.97
N ASP A 765 -32.37 -35.58 -1.48
CA ASP A 765 -33.49 -34.84 -2.09
C ASP A 765 -33.14 -33.82 -3.18
N VAL A 766 -32.32 -34.24 -4.15
CA VAL A 766 -32.20 -33.57 -5.45
C VAL A 766 -33.44 -33.82 -6.30
N GLY A 767 -34.54 -33.15 -5.97
CA GLY A 767 -35.77 -33.12 -6.77
C GLY A 767 -35.60 -32.36 -8.08
N ASP A 768 -36.71 -32.12 -8.81
CA ASP A 768 -36.64 -31.34 -10.06
C ASP A 768 -36.28 -29.86 -9.86
N ALA A 769 -36.43 -29.33 -8.64
CA ALA A 769 -35.90 -28.02 -8.24
C ALA A 769 -34.39 -27.99 -7.96
N GLY A 770 -33.72 -29.16 -7.92
CA GLY A 770 -32.29 -29.30 -7.61
C GLY A 770 -31.94 -29.36 -6.12
N PRO A 771 -30.64 -29.40 -5.77
CA PRO A 771 -30.17 -29.49 -4.39
C PRO A 771 -30.42 -28.18 -3.63
N SER A 772 -31.19 -28.24 -2.55
CA SER A 772 -31.48 -27.08 -1.68
C SER A 772 -30.30 -26.78 -0.73
N VAL A 773 -29.18 -26.29 -1.27
CA VAL A 773 -27.99 -25.95 -0.46
C VAL A 773 -28.20 -24.61 0.27
N SER A 774 -28.37 -24.65 1.60
CA SER A 774 -28.70 -23.50 2.43
C SER A 774 -27.52 -22.56 2.76
N PHE A 775 -26.29 -22.96 2.44
CA PHE A 775 -25.06 -22.19 2.63
C PHE A 775 -23.95 -22.71 1.68
N ALA A 776 -22.78 -22.08 1.66
CA ALA A 776 -21.69 -22.53 0.78
C ALA A 776 -21.08 -23.86 1.25
N MET A 777 -21.01 -24.86 0.37
CA MET A 777 -20.55 -26.21 0.71
C MET A 777 -19.52 -26.72 -0.29
N VAL A 778 -18.35 -27.13 0.20
CA VAL A 778 -17.25 -27.69 -0.57
C VAL A 778 -17.11 -29.18 -0.23
N PRO A 779 -17.45 -30.10 -1.16
CA PRO A 779 -17.24 -31.53 -0.95
C PRO A 779 -15.78 -31.92 -1.22
N CYS A 780 -15.16 -32.63 -0.28
CA CYS A 780 -13.73 -32.98 -0.27
C CYS A 780 -13.51 -34.49 -0.28
N HIS A 781 -12.36 -34.96 -0.82
CA HIS A 781 -11.91 -36.35 -0.71
C HIS A 781 -11.31 -36.65 0.66
N THR A 782 -10.64 -35.67 1.28
CA THR A 782 -10.04 -35.76 2.63
C THR A 782 -9.88 -34.36 3.23
N ILE A 783 -10.01 -34.24 4.55
CA ILE A 783 -9.72 -33.00 5.31
C ILE A 783 -8.69 -33.31 6.42
N CYS A 784 -7.63 -32.51 6.49
CA CYS A 784 -6.58 -32.60 7.52
C CYS A 784 -6.51 -31.28 8.31
N LEU A 785 -6.89 -31.33 9.58
CA LEU A 785 -6.75 -30.22 10.53
C LEU A 785 -5.28 -30.07 10.95
N ASN A 786 -4.74 -28.86 10.79
CA ASN A 786 -3.39 -28.49 11.21
C ASN A 786 -3.44 -27.48 12.37
N ALA A 787 -3.70 -27.96 13.59
CA ALA A 787 -3.62 -27.08 14.76
C ALA A 787 -2.15 -26.69 15.04
N PRO A 788 -1.83 -25.44 15.45
CA PRO A 788 -0.45 -24.97 15.64
C PRO A 788 0.42 -25.77 16.63
N LEU A 789 -0.22 -26.62 17.44
CA LEU A 789 0.35 -27.40 18.55
C LEU A 789 0.15 -28.93 18.40
N CYS A 790 -0.40 -29.43 17.28
CA CYS A 790 -0.76 -30.84 17.13
C CYS A 790 -0.33 -31.43 15.79
N ALA A 791 -0.13 -32.75 15.75
CA ALA A 791 0.02 -33.49 14.49
C ALA A 791 -1.26 -33.39 13.63
N PRO A 792 -1.15 -33.42 12.29
CA PRO A 792 -2.31 -33.34 11.41
C PRO A 792 -3.32 -34.45 11.74
N THR A 793 -4.54 -34.03 12.03
CA THR A 793 -5.62 -34.95 12.41
C THR A 793 -6.68 -34.95 11.32
N ARG A 794 -7.15 -36.13 10.90
CA ARG A 794 -8.24 -36.23 9.92
C ARG A 794 -9.53 -35.67 10.51
N ALA A 795 -10.27 -34.89 9.74
CA ALA A 795 -11.57 -34.33 10.12
C ALA A 795 -12.65 -34.73 9.10
N CYS A 796 -13.90 -34.89 9.57
CA CYS A 796 -15.05 -35.16 8.69
C CYS A 796 -15.60 -33.87 8.07
N ALA A 797 -15.59 -32.79 8.86
CA ALA A 797 -16.16 -31.51 8.48
C ALA A 797 -15.37 -30.36 9.10
N HIS A 798 -15.33 -29.22 8.40
CA HIS A 798 -14.72 -27.98 8.87
C HIS A 798 -15.58 -26.80 8.44
N VAL A 799 -16.06 -25.98 9.38
CA VAL A 799 -17.21 -25.09 9.16
C VAL A 799 -17.00 -23.72 9.82
N LEU A 800 -17.45 -22.65 9.15
CA LEU A 800 -17.18 -21.26 9.50
C LEU A 800 -18.48 -20.45 9.71
N TRP A 801 -18.52 -19.64 10.76
CA TRP A 801 -19.55 -18.63 11.05
C TRP A 801 -18.93 -17.25 11.25
N HIS A 802 -19.74 -16.22 11.00
CA HIS A 802 -19.49 -14.85 11.41
C HIS A 802 -20.71 -14.32 12.18
N SER A 803 -20.49 -13.65 13.30
CA SER A 803 -21.51 -13.18 14.23
C SER A 803 -21.05 -11.90 14.94
N VAL A 804 -22.01 -11.05 15.34
CA VAL A 804 -21.76 -9.70 15.85
C VAL A 804 -22.34 -9.54 17.26
N GLN A 805 -21.70 -8.80 18.15
CA GLN A 805 -22.23 -8.42 19.46
C GLN A 805 -22.27 -6.90 19.54
N SER A 806 -23.45 -6.28 19.69
CA SER A 806 -23.53 -4.82 19.89
C SER A 806 -23.26 -4.44 21.34
N GLY A 807 -22.48 -3.39 21.58
CA GLY A 807 -22.42 -2.74 22.90
C GLY A 807 -23.70 -1.94 23.17
N THR A 808 -24.39 -2.23 24.27
CA THR A 808 -25.44 -1.33 24.80
C THR A 808 -24.78 -0.16 25.51
N ALA A 809 -25.12 1.08 25.11
CA ALA A 809 -24.37 2.29 25.43
C ALA A 809 -24.53 2.85 26.87
N GLU A 810 -24.76 1.98 27.87
CA GLU A 810 -25.07 2.39 29.25
C GLU A 810 -24.11 1.82 30.33
N SER A 811 -23.07 1.06 29.97
CA SER A 811 -22.07 0.54 30.92
C SER A 811 -20.67 1.15 30.71
N SER A 812 -20.56 2.47 30.77
CA SER A 812 -19.28 3.18 30.69
C SER A 812 -18.53 3.23 32.03
N GLU A 813 -18.27 2.07 32.64
CA GLU A 813 -17.29 1.94 33.72
C GLU A 813 -16.11 1.08 33.26
N THR A 814 -14.91 1.40 33.74
CA THR A 814 -13.62 0.96 33.21
C THR A 814 -13.47 -0.57 33.22
N CYS A 815 -13.44 -1.19 32.03
CA CYS A 815 -13.25 -2.63 31.85
C CYS A 815 -11.78 -3.07 32.04
N THR A 816 -11.18 -2.73 33.18
CA THR A 816 -9.90 -3.28 33.63
C THR A 816 -10.10 -4.66 34.25
N LEU A 817 -9.53 -5.70 33.64
CA LEU A 817 -9.39 -7.02 34.25
C LEU A 817 -8.43 -6.92 35.45
N VAL A 818 -8.98 -6.87 36.67
CA VAL A 818 -8.19 -6.90 37.91
C VAL A 818 -7.67 -8.32 38.15
N GLU A 819 -6.37 -8.44 38.44
CA GLU A 819 -5.72 -9.71 38.76
C GLU A 819 -6.26 -10.30 40.09
N ALA A 820 -6.77 -11.52 40.04
CA ALA A 820 -7.35 -12.22 41.21
C ALA A 820 -6.47 -13.37 41.71
N VAL A 821 -5.16 -13.11 41.86
CA VAL A 821 -4.11 -14.02 42.36
C VAL A 821 -3.16 -13.14 43.20
N THR A 822 -2.87 -13.34 44.48
CA THR A 822 -3.00 -14.51 45.38
C THR A 822 -3.20 -14.02 46.81
N MET A 823 -3.97 -14.72 47.67
CA MET A 823 -3.81 -14.75 49.14
C MET A 823 -4.65 -15.89 49.75
N ALA A 824 -4.10 -17.10 49.72
CA ALA A 824 -4.63 -18.26 50.45
C ALA A 824 -3.50 -18.87 51.28
N SER A 825 -3.74 -19.07 52.58
CA SER A 825 -2.72 -19.42 53.58
C SER A 825 -2.16 -20.84 53.44
N HIS A 826 -0.86 -20.99 53.73
CA HIS A 826 -0.26 -22.29 54.05
C HIS A 826 -1.03 -23.06 55.14
N PRO A 827 -1.16 -24.38 54.99
CA PRO A 827 -0.98 -25.33 56.08
C PRO A 827 0.40 -26.03 55.97
N GLN A 828 0.98 -26.39 57.11
CA GLN A 828 2.21 -27.19 57.18
C GLN A 828 1.89 -28.68 57.05
N ALA A 829 2.77 -29.45 56.40
CA ALA A 829 2.72 -30.92 56.42
C ALA A 829 4.14 -31.54 56.41
N ASN A 830 4.38 -32.37 57.40
CA ASN A 830 5.63 -32.99 57.86
C ASN A 830 6.57 -33.62 56.81
N GLU A 831 7.84 -33.71 57.20
CA GLU A 831 8.81 -34.70 56.72
C GLU A 831 8.34 -36.14 56.98
N LEU A 832 8.77 -37.10 56.15
CA LEU A 832 9.03 -38.49 56.54
C LEU A 832 9.82 -39.24 55.44
N ASP A 833 10.91 -39.90 55.82
CA ASP A 833 11.71 -40.78 54.96
C ASP A 833 11.01 -42.11 54.64
N ALA A 834 11.30 -42.70 53.46
CA ALA A 834 11.72 -44.11 53.36
C ALA A 834 12.19 -44.53 51.94
N SER A 835 13.33 -45.20 51.92
CA SER A 835 14.02 -45.91 50.82
C SER A 835 13.20 -46.88 49.95
N ALA A 836 13.61 -47.05 48.67
CA ALA A 836 14.09 -48.35 48.17
C ALA A 836 14.90 -48.29 46.83
N SER A 837 16.01 -49.02 46.82
CA SER A 837 16.99 -49.35 45.78
C SER A 837 16.62 -49.30 44.27
N ALA A 838 17.54 -48.76 43.47
CA ALA A 838 17.70 -49.06 42.04
C ALA A 838 18.91 -49.98 41.78
N VAL A 839 18.96 -50.68 40.64
CA VAL A 839 20.09 -51.54 40.24
C VAL A 839 20.93 -50.86 39.14
N ALA A 840 22.22 -50.72 39.43
CA ALA A 840 23.31 -50.20 38.59
C ALA A 840 23.84 -51.27 37.61
N LEU A 841 24.65 -51.04 36.55
CA LEU A 841 25.24 -49.92 35.77
C LEU A 841 25.83 -50.59 34.46
N PRO A 842 26.62 -49.97 33.54
CA PRO A 842 27.13 -48.59 33.47
C PRO A 842 26.83 -47.82 32.17
N LYS A 843 26.85 -46.48 32.27
CA LYS A 843 27.22 -45.57 31.17
C LYS A 843 28.53 -44.85 31.54
N LYS A 844 29.31 -44.43 30.54
CA LYS A 844 30.58 -43.71 30.77
C LYS A 844 30.34 -42.34 31.40
N THR A 845 31.27 -41.93 32.26
CA THR A 845 31.29 -40.65 32.97
C THR A 845 31.79 -39.49 32.10
N LEU A 846 31.18 -38.33 32.30
CA LEU A 846 31.81 -37.01 32.22
C LEU A 846 31.11 -36.10 33.26
N SER A 847 31.84 -35.12 33.81
CA SER A 847 31.52 -34.51 35.11
C SER A 847 30.45 -33.43 35.05
N ARG A 848 29.47 -33.51 35.95
CA ARG A 848 28.47 -32.46 36.22
C ARG A 848 28.90 -31.58 37.39
N ALA A 849 29.91 -30.75 37.16
CA ALA A 849 30.43 -29.79 38.14
C ALA A 849 30.83 -28.48 37.44
N ASP A 850 29.81 -27.77 36.95
CA ASP A 850 29.75 -26.31 36.77
C ASP A 850 28.36 -25.97 36.23
N LEU A 851 27.42 -25.71 37.15
CA LEU A 851 25.99 -25.51 36.85
C LEU A 851 25.44 -24.28 37.57
N HIS A 852 26.12 -23.15 37.34
CA HIS A 852 25.74 -21.78 37.68
C HIS A 852 26.34 -20.89 36.57
N ARG A 853 25.84 -19.68 36.25
CA ARG A 853 24.81 -18.83 36.88
C ARG A 853 24.02 -18.12 35.76
N ARG A 854 22.71 -17.88 35.92
CA ARG A 854 22.00 -16.85 35.12
C ARG A 854 22.55 -15.49 35.55
N GLN A 855 23.40 -14.86 34.74
CA GLN A 855 23.92 -13.53 35.04
C GLN A 855 22.80 -12.47 34.95
N SER A 856 22.81 -11.49 35.86
CA SER A 856 21.96 -10.30 35.69
C SER A 856 22.50 -9.43 34.54
N ALA A 857 21.64 -8.59 33.95
CA ALA A 857 22.06 -7.55 33.02
C ALA A 857 23.14 -6.64 33.65
N ASP A 858 23.03 -6.36 34.95
CA ASP A 858 23.98 -5.53 35.71
C ASP A 858 25.36 -6.19 35.86
N GLU A 859 25.41 -7.53 36.03
CA GLU A 859 26.68 -8.28 36.04
C GLU A 859 27.38 -8.16 34.67
N ARG A 860 26.64 -8.16 33.55
CA ARG A 860 27.20 -7.93 32.22
C ARG A 860 27.68 -6.48 32.01
N ILE A 861 26.88 -5.50 32.41
CA ILE A 861 27.23 -4.07 32.29
C ILE A 861 28.52 -3.76 33.08
N ASN A 862 28.64 -4.27 34.30
CA ASN A 862 29.84 -4.09 35.12
C ASN A 862 31.08 -4.76 34.50
N ASN A 863 30.95 -5.99 33.96
CA ASN A 863 32.06 -6.63 33.24
C ASN A 863 32.51 -5.83 32.00
N ILE A 864 31.57 -5.22 31.26
CA ILE A 864 31.88 -4.35 30.11
C ILE A 864 32.62 -3.09 30.57
N LEU A 865 32.21 -2.48 31.69
CA LEU A 865 32.85 -1.30 32.28
C LEU A 865 34.26 -1.60 32.82
N GLU A 866 34.46 -2.72 33.52
CA GLU A 866 35.80 -3.16 33.96
C GLU A 866 36.71 -3.46 32.76
N THR A 867 36.19 -4.11 31.71
CA THR A 867 36.93 -4.37 30.47
C THR A 867 37.31 -3.07 29.76
N ALA A 868 36.47 -2.04 29.80
CA ALA A 868 36.77 -0.72 29.25
C ALA A 868 37.82 0.03 30.09
N LEU A 869 37.75 -0.08 31.43
CA LEU A 869 38.75 0.48 32.36
C LEU A 869 40.13 -0.15 32.16
N GLN A 870 40.23 -1.48 32.11
CA GLN A 870 41.51 -2.17 31.86
C GLN A 870 42.10 -1.81 30.49
N ARG A 871 41.26 -1.54 29.48
CA ARG A 871 41.72 -1.03 28.18
C ARG A 871 42.22 0.42 28.25
N ALA A 872 41.63 1.28 29.09
CA ALA A 872 42.13 2.63 29.32
C ALA A 872 43.46 2.63 30.09
N GLU A 873 43.61 1.77 31.10
CA GLU A 873 44.84 1.63 31.90
C GLU A 873 46.02 1.01 31.11
N THR A 874 45.77 0.39 29.97
CA THR A 874 46.80 -0.21 29.10
C THR A 874 47.24 0.67 27.92
N MET A 875 46.76 1.91 27.81
CA MET A 875 47.18 2.85 26.74
C MET A 875 48.47 3.61 27.11
N ASP A 876 49.45 3.58 26.20
CA ASP A 876 50.76 4.23 26.37
C ASP A 876 50.65 5.78 26.43
N PRO A 877 51.16 6.42 27.51
CA PRO A 877 51.13 7.88 27.70
C PRO A 877 51.72 8.73 26.55
N ALA A 878 52.58 8.16 25.70
CA ALA A 878 53.14 8.87 24.53
C ALA A 878 52.04 9.48 23.63
N SER A 879 50.90 8.80 23.51
CA SER A 879 49.76 9.16 22.65
C SER A 879 49.13 10.53 22.97
N LEU A 880 49.22 10.98 24.23
CA LEU A 880 48.58 12.24 24.70
C LEU A 880 49.38 13.50 24.33
N SER A 881 50.62 13.37 23.88
CA SER A 881 51.53 14.50 23.66
C SER A 881 51.24 15.35 22.41
N LEU A 882 50.52 14.80 21.42
CA LEU A 882 50.25 15.47 20.13
C LEU A 882 49.03 16.41 20.14
N LEU A 883 48.20 16.40 21.18
CA LEU A 883 46.97 17.22 21.25
C LEU A 883 47.11 18.54 22.03
N GLN A 884 48.31 18.89 22.52
CA GLN A 884 48.46 19.96 23.53
C GLN A 884 49.35 21.17 23.13
N LYS A 885 49.67 21.36 21.84
CA LYS A 885 50.37 22.57 21.34
C LYS A 885 49.77 23.08 20.02
N GLY A 886 49.10 24.24 20.06
CA GLY A 886 48.51 24.84 18.85
C GLY A 886 47.73 26.15 19.01
N SER A 887 47.96 26.95 20.05
CA SER A 887 47.22 28.21 20.26
C SER A 887 48.10 29.45 20.06
N SER A 888 47.89 30.22 18.98
CA SER A 888 47.60 31.67 19.02
C SER A 888 47.54 32.36 17.65
N HIS A 889 46.47 33.15 17.47
CA HIS A 889 46.27 34.35 16.63
C HIS A 889 46.51 34.44 15.09
N ASN A 890 45.36 34.62 14.42
CA ASN A 890 45.02 35.69 13.47
C ASN A 890 45.79 35.88 12.14
N SER A 891 45.12 35.56 11.04
CA SER A 891 44.41 36.61 10.25
C SER A 891 43.28 36.03 9.38
N SER A 892 42.11 36.68 9.38
CA SER A 892 40.95 36.44 8.50
C SER A 892 41.13 37.21 7.15
N PRO A 893 40.21 37.19 6.15
CA PRO A 893 38.86 36.58 6.04
C PRO A 893 38.65 35.73 4.74
N ASN A 894 37.51 35.09 4.40
CA ASN A 894 36.28 34.73 5.12
C ASN A 894 35.57 33.53 4.43
N TYR A 895 34.79 32.78 5.22
CA TYR A 895 33.50 32.10 4.94
C TYR A 895 32.85 32.23 3.55
N GLY A 896 32.21 31.20 2.96
CA GLY A 896 31.99 29.81 3.42
C GLY A 896 30.66 29.54 4.16
N ALA A 897 30.02 28.39 3.87
CA ALA A 897 28.75 27.86 4.41
C ALA A 897 27.47 28.68 4.12
N SER A 898 26.28 28.12 3.81
CA SER A 898 25.61 26.81 4.05
C SER A 898 24.80 26.70 5.35
N GLY A 899 23.65 26.02 5.28
CA GLY A 899 22.65 25.79 6.35
C GLY A 899 21.28 26.40 6.00
N THR A 900 20.15 25.70 5.83
CA THR A 900 19.42 24.68 6.64
C THR A 900 18.82 25.26 7.94
N ALA A 901 17.57 24.96 8.36
CA ALA A 901 16.61 23.96 7.88
C ALA A 901 15.11 24.33 8.12
N THR A 902 14.23 23.38 7.76
CA THR A 902 12.87 23.01 8.22
C THR A 902 12.37 23.55 9.60
N ARG A 903 11.08 23.47 10.00
CA ARG A 903 9.95 22.57 9.61
C ARG A 903 8.57 23.24 9.87
N GLY A 904 7.46 22.57 9.51
CA GLY A 904 6.07 23.07 9.66
C GLY A 904 5.04 21.98 10.04
N VAL A 905 3.90 21.90 9.30
CA VAL A 905 2.77 20.93 9.43
C VAL A 905 1.95 21.11 10.77
N LEU A 906 0.68 20.73 11.14
CA LEU A 906 -0.54 19.99 10.67
C LEU A 906 -1.85 20.73 11.16
N GLN A 907 -2.99 20.70 10.42
CA GLN A 907 -4.44 20.88 10.78
C GLN A 907 -5.13 22.27 10.92
N ASP A 908 -6.46 22.49 10.69
CA ASP A 908 -7.58 21.92 9.85
C ASP A 908 -8.85 22.88 10.02
N TYR A 909 -10.15 22.70 9.65
CA TYR A 909 -10.99 21.61 9.06
C TYR A 909 -12.35 22.09 8.40
N GLN A 910 -13.26 21.11 8.17
CA GLN A 910 -14.73 21.00 7.84
C GLN A 910 -15.75 22.12 8.27
N ALA A 911 -17.04 22.18 7.82
CA ALA A 911 -17.90 21.29 6.99
C ALA A 911 -19.16 21.99 6.32
N VAL A 912 -19.86 21.21 5.48
CA VAL A 912 -21.18 21.34 4.76
C VAL A 912 -22.34 20.94 5.73
N PRO A 913 -23.66 21.30 5.64
CA PRO A 913 -24.62 21.31 4.50
C PRO A 913 -25.56 22.56 4.45
N THR A 914 -26.72 22.68 3.76
CA THR A 914 -27.73 21.83 3.02
C THR A 914 -28.35 22.73 1.90
N SER A 915 -28.46 22.31 0.63
CA SER A 915 -29.54 21.52 -0.06
C SER A 915 -30.63 22.37 -0.77
N ASP A 916 -31.17 21.83 -1.87
CA ASP A 916 -32.48 22.09 -2.54
C ASP A 916 -32.76 23.50 -3.14
N GLU A 917 -33.50 23.69 -4.25
CA GLU A 917 -33.96 22.81 -5.36
C GLU A 917 -34.39 23.67 -6.57
N SER A 918 -34.47 23.11 -7.80
CA SER A 918 -35.12 23.65 -9.03
C SER A 918 -34.59 25.00 -9.61
N ASP A 919 -34.28 25.16 -10.91
CA ASP A 919 -35.13 25.15 -12.13
C ASP A 919 -36.09 26.39 -12.21
N ALA A 920 -36.27 27.12 -13.32
CA ALA A 920 -35.96 26.83 -14.73
C ALA A 920 -35.55 28.05 -15.60
N THR A 921 -35.10 27.71 -16.81
CA THR A 921 -34.99 28.49 -18.06
C THR A 921 -35.50 29.95 -18.16
N ARG A 922 -34.64 30.82 -18.74
CA ARG A 922 -34.73 31.43 -20.11
C ARG A 922 -36.13 31.62 -20.77
N PRO A 923 -36.36 32.59 -21.71
CA PRO A 923 -35.43 33.64 -22.22
C PRO A 923 -36.04 35.02 -22.65
N ARG A 924 -35.13 35.92 -23.10
CA ARG A 924 -35.23 36.84 -24.27
C ARG A 924 -36.16 38.09 -24.28
N LYS A 925 -35.49 39.19 -24.68
CA LYS A 925 -35.84 40.20 -25.71
C LYS A 925 -36.64 41.48 -25.36
N VAL A 926 -35.85 42.56 -25.20
CA VAL A 926 -35.79 43.75 -26.09
C VAL A 926 -36.84 44.87 -25.97
N SER A 927 -36.29 46.09 -25.89
CA SER A 927 -36.83 47.43 -26.16
C SER A 927 -37.66 48.17 -25.10
N TYR A 928 -37.18 49.39 -24.79
CA TYR A 928 -37.87 50.69 -24.81
C TYR A 928 -39.39 50.72 -24.51
N SER A 929 -39.92 51.62 -23.67
CA SER A 929 -39.41 52.94 -23.22
C SER A 929 -40.32 53.51 -22.10
N ASP A 930 -39.86 54.57 -21.42
CA ASP A 930 -40.69 55.60 -20.78
C ASP A 930 -41.66 55.20 -19.63
N ALA A 931 -42.10 56.09 -18.74
CA ALA A 931 -41.46 57.31 -18.23
C ALA A 931 -42.08 57.71 -16.86
N ALA A 932 -41.20 58.06 -15.93
CA ALA A 932 -41.35 58.92 -14.75
C ALA A 932 -42.71 59.60 -14.44
N LYS A 933 -43.13 59.48 -13.17
CA LYS A 933 -43.52 60.59 -12.23
C LYS A 933 -43.53 60.05 -10.78
N LYS A 934 -42.81 60.67 -9.83
CA LYS A 934 -43.20 61.81 -8.95
C LYS A 934 -44.33 61.47 -7.96
N ALA A 935 -44.29 61.86 -6.68
CA ALA A 935 -43.27 62.55 -5.85
C ALA A 935 -43.49 62.12 -4.37
N GLY A 936 -42.51 62.16 -3.45
CA GLY A 936 -41.94 63.37 -2.82
C GLY A 936 -42.29 63.42 -1.31
N ASN A 937 -41.84 64.35 -0.46
CA ASN A 937 -40.79 65.37 -0.60
C ASN A 937 -40.48 66.01 0.79
N HIS A 938 -39.21 66.13 1.23
CA HIS A 938 -38.65 67.12 2.19
C HIS A 938 -37.15 66.75 2.41
N ALA A 939 -36.11 67.57 2.17
CA ALA A 939 -35.72 68.92 2.66
C ALA A 939 -34.86 68.85 3.95
N LYS A 940 -33.74 69.60 4.13
CA LYS A 940 -33.17 70.71 3.33
C LYS A 940 -31.70 71.06 3.71
N SER A 941 -30.95 71.65 2.75
CA SER A 941 -29.95 72.76 2.95
C SER A 941 -28.56 72.48 3.59
N GLN A 942 -27.45 73.22 3.31
CA GLN A 942 -26.80 73.69 2.05
C GLN A 942 -25.49 74.48 2.34
N SER A 943 -24.41 74.33 1.54
CA SER A 943 -23.41 75.37 1.13
C SER A 943 -22.07 74.75 0.64
N SER A 944 -21.23 75.31 -0.26
CA SER A 944 -21.44 76.26 -1.38
C SER A 944 -20.17 76.49 -2.24
N LEU A 945 -20.27 76.47 -3.58
CA LEU A 945 -19.45 77.21 -4.60
C LEU A 945 -17.92 76.82 -4.73
N ARG A 946 -17.12 77.14 -5.78
CA ARG A 946 -17.26 77.96 -7.02
C ARG A 946 -16.15 77.63 -8.09
N GLN A 947 -16.48 77.67 -9.41
CA GLN A 947 -15.76 78.25 -10.61
C GLN A 947 -14.20 78.14 -10.83
N ARG A 948 -13.56 78.26 -12.03
CA ARG A 948 -13.92 78.27 -13.49
C ARG A 948 -12.67 78.55 -14.42
N ASN A 949 -12.58 77.91 -15.62
CA ASN A 949 -11.84 78.25 -16.88
C ASN A 949 -10.30 78.55 -16.96
N GLY A 950 -9.69 78.23 -18.13
CA GLY A 950 -8.43 78.77 -18.68
C GLY A 950 -7.34 77.68 -18.92
N VAL A 951 -6.73 77.37 -20.08
CA VAL A 951 -6.47 77.95 -21.45
C VAL A 951 -5.03 78.49 -21.67
N SER A 952 -4.41 78.02 -22.77
CA SER A 952 -3.17 78.48 -23.46
C SER A 952 -1.79 78.21 -22.83
N GLY A 953 -0.75 78.07 -23.70
CA GLY A 953 0.59 78.58 -23.39
C GLY A 953 1.83 77.72 -23.68
N SER A 954 2.21 77.57 -24.97
CA SER A 954 3.62 77.49 -25.49
C SER A 954 4.67 76.48 -24.96
N GLU A 955 5.66 76.22 -25.79
CA GLU A 955 6.88 75.45 -25.48
C GLU A 955 7.85 76.24 -24.58
N ASP A 956 8.69 75.56 -23.78
CA ASP A 956 10.15 75.79 -23.87
C ASP A 956 11.00 74.62 -23.31
N THR A 957 12.25 74.64 -23.73
CA THR A 957 13.37 73.72 -23.58
C THR A 957 13.98 73.75 -22.17
N ARG A 958 14.23 72.58 -21.54
CA ARG A 958 15.48 72.26 -20.81
C ARG A 958 15.48 70.88 -20.12
N SER A 959 16.68 70.31 -20.05
CA SER A 959 17.06 69.19 -19.17
C SER A 959 17.96 69.71 -18.03
N PRO A 960 18.40 68.88 -17.06
CA PRO A 960 17.62 67.91 -16.30
C PRO A 960 17.79 68.11 -14.77
N THR A 961 16.75 67.89 -13.96
CA THR A 961 16.85 67.93 -12.48
C THR A 961 16.33 66.64 -11.83
N LYS A 962 17.19 65.97 -11.05
CA LYS A 962 16.87 64.72 -10.34
C LYS A 962 15.94 64.96 -9.14
N ALA A 963 14.64 64.67 -9.28
CA ALA A 963 13.74 64.52 -8.15
C ALA A 963 13.82 63.08 -7.59
N LYS A 964 14.04 62.92 -6.27
CA LYS A 964 14.16 61.61 -5.61
C LYS A 964 12.78 61.02 -5.30
N SER A 965 12.33 59.99 -6.02
CA SER A 965 11.08 59.27 -5.71
C SER A 965 11.32 57.86 -5.13
N SER A 966 11.27 57.75 -3.80
CA SER A 966 10.80 56.57 -3.05
C SER A 966 11.30 55.18 -3.49
N TRP A 967 12.58 54.87 -3.19
CA TRP A 967 13.09 53.48 -3.12
C TRP A 967 12.21 52.56 -2.25
N THR A 968 11.53 53.14 -1.26
CA THR A 968 10.56 52.48 -0.37
C THR A 968 9.32 51.91 -1.06
N LYS A 969 8.93 52.38 -2.25
CA LYS A 969 7.84 51.75 -3.04
C LYS A 969 8.30 50.50 -3.80
N GLU A 970 9.54 50.51 -4.28
CA GLU A 970 10.15 49.37 -4.99
C GLU A 970 10.31 48.15 -4.05
N THR A 971 10.76 48.39 -2.82
CA THR A 971 10.86 47.32 -1.81
C THR A 971 9.50 46.81 -1.37
N PHE A 972 8.49 47.68 -1.17
CA PHE A 972 7.14 47.24 -0.80
C PHE A 972 6.46 46.36 -1.87
N ARG A 973 6.72 46.58 -3.17
CA ARG A 973 6.20 45.69 -4.25
C ARG A 973 6.70 44.24 -4.13
N LYS A 974 7.86 43.99 -3.50
CA LYS A 974 8.36 42.63 -3.24
C LYS A 974 7.64 41.90 -2.09
N PHE A 975 6.82 42.61 -1.31
CA PHE A 975 6.01 42.05 -0.22
C PHE A 975 4.55 41.76 -0.61
N GLN A 976 4.08 42.23 -1.77
CA GLN A 976 2.78 41.83 -2.31
C GLN A 976 2.78 40.34 -2.70
N SER A 977 1.65 39.68 -2.51
CA SER A 977 1.45 38.28 -2.92
C SER A 977 1.52 38.15 -4.43
N LEU A 978 2.29 37.18 -4.93
CA LEU A 978 2.14 36.73 -6.31
C LEU A 978 0.78 36.04 -6.44
N GLN A 979 0.05 36.34 -7.51
CA GLN A 979 -1.12 35.58 -7.92
C GLN A 979 -0.64 34.51 -8.89
N LEU A 980 -0.91 33.25 -8.57
CA LEU A 980 -0.72 32.11 -9.47
C LEU A 980 -2.10 31.58 -9.88
N GLU A 981 -2.18 30.97 -11.06
CA GLU A 981 -3.38 30.26 -11.52
C GLU A 981 -3.40 28.85 -10.94
N ASN A 982 -4.58 28.32 -10.63
CA ASN A 982 -4.72 27.05 -9.91
C ASN A 982 -4.60 25.83 -10.85
N LYS A 983 -3.44 25.65 -11.50
CA LYS A 983 -3.03 24.34 -12.03
C LYS A 983 -2.78 23.38 -10.85
N GLY A 984 -3.15 22.11 -10.96
CA GLY A 984 -3.22 21.17 -9.83
C GLY A 984 -1.92 20.95 -9.04
N SER A 985 -0.76 21.21 -9.65
CA SER A 985 0.56 21.21 -9.02
C SER A 985 0.71 22.26 -7.90
N VAL A 986 -0.04 23.37 -7.97
CA VAL A 986 0.09 24.52 -7.05
C VAL A 986 -0.72 24.32 -5.75
N ALA A 987 -1.69 23.40 -5.73
CA ALA A 987 -2.72 23.32 -4.69
C ALA A 987 -2.28 22.72 -3.32
N ARG A 988 -1.07 22.16 -3.21
CA ARG A 988 -0.60 21.45 -1.99
C ARG A 988 0.01 22.39 -0.93
N ASP A 989 -0.77 23.36 -0.42
CA ASP A 989 -0.29 24.28 0.63
C ASP A 989 -0.25 23.65 2.04
N HIS A 990 0.77 22.84 2.28
CA HIS A 990 1.11 22.31 3.61
C HIS A 990 1.63 23.40 4.59
N LEU A 991 1.54 24.70 4.28
CA LEU A 991 1.89 25.78 5.21
C LEU A 991 0.76 26.15 6.16
N ALA A 992 -0.52 26.00 5.81
CA ALA A 992 -1.63 26.32 6.75
C ALA A 992 -1.52 25.47 8.03
N LEU A 993 -1.26 24.19 7.80
CA LEU A 993 -0.81 23.20 8.76
C LEU A 993 0.30 23.74 9.69
N ALA A 994 1.35 24.36 9.14
CA ALA A 994 2.57 24.75 9.86
C ALA A 994 2.39 25.73 11.03
N TRP A 995 1.35 26.57 10.99
CA TRP A 995 1.11 27.53 12.07
C TRP A 995 0.71 26.83 13.37
N LEU A 996 0.08 25.65 13.29
CA LEU A 996 -0.41 24.94 14.46
C LEU A 996 0.73 24.28 15.25
N ARG A 997 1.63 23.48 14.64
CA ARG A 997 2.77 22.90 15.41
C ARG A 997 3.73 23.98 15.91
N THR A 998 3.95 25.06 15.17
CA THR A 998 4.71 26.22 15.68
C THR A 998 4.00 26.87 16.88
N SER A 999 2.68 27.04 16.85
CA SER A 999 1.94 27.57 18.01
C SER A 999 1.98 26.60 19.21
N LEU A 1000 1.86 25.29 18.98
CA LEU A 1000 1.90 24.27 20.02
C LEU A 1000 3.28 24.19 20.68
N ALA A 1001 4.36 24.31 19.90
CA ALA A 1001 5.72 24.39 20.42
C ALA A 1001 5.91 25.61 21.35
N PHE A 1002 5.45 26.80 20.94
CA PHE A 1002 5.50 27.99 21.78
C PHE A 1002 4.62 27.86 23.05
N ALA A 1003 3.45 27.23 22.96
CA ALA A 1003 2.62 26.96 24.13
C ALA A 1003 3.30 26.00 25.11
N SER A 1004 3.86 24.89 24.61
CA SER A 1004 4.60 23.91 25.39
C SER A 1004 5.81 24.53 26.08
N ILE A 1005 6.61 25.33 25.37
CA ILE A 1005 7.74 26.08 25.96
C ILE A 1005 7.24 27.05 27.04
N GLY A 1006 6.15 27.78 26.80
CA GLY A 1006 5.56 28.69 27.79
C GLY A 1006 5.12 27.98 29.08
N VAL A 1007 4.49 26.80 28.96
CA VAL A 1007 4.10 25.96 30.11
C VAL A 1007 5.33 25.39 30.81
N ALA A 1008 6.28 24.81 30.07
CA ALA A 1008 7.50 24.22 30.63
C ALA A 1008 8.35 25.25 31.38
N VAL A 1009 8.54 26.45 30.83
CA VAL A 1009 9.21 27.57 31.51
C VAL A 1009 8.47 27.96 32.80
N THR A 1010 7.14 28.02 32.75
CA THR A 1010 6.31 28.36 33.93
C THR A 1010 6.38 27.28 35.02
N GLN A 1011 6.50 26.00 34.64
CA GLN A 1011 6.68 24.89 35.59
C GLN A 1011 8.11 24.81 36.14
N LEU A 1012 9.14 25.00 35.30
CA LEU A 1012 10.55 24.96 35.72
C LEU A 1012 10.85 26.02 36.79
N PHE A 1013 10.40 27.26 36.59
CA PHE A 1013 10.50 28.34 37.58
C PHE A 1013 9.54 28.20 38.79
N ARG A 1014 8.72 27.14 38.82
CA ARG A 1014 7.87 26.78 39.97
C ARG A 1014 8.42 25.56 40.74
N LEU A 1015 9.06 24.62 40.07
CA LEU A 1015 9.71 23.45 40.69
C LEU A 1015 11.06 23.83 41.31
N ASN A 1016 11.83 24.72 40.68
CA ASN A 1016 13.12 25.16 41.21
C ASN A 1016 13.00 26.05 42.48
N THR A 1017 11.78 26.41 42.89
CA THR A 1017 11.50 27.05 44.19
C THR A 1017 11.36 26.07 45.35
N ASP A 1018 11.08 24.79 45.10
CA ASP A 1018 10.71 23.84 46.15
C ASP A 1018 11.94 23.11 46.75
N ASN A 1019 13.09 23.13 46.05
CA ASN A 1019 14.30 22.36 46.38
C ASN A 1019 15.52 23.20 46.83
N ALA A 1020 15.39 24.52 47.01
CA ALA A 1020 16.53 25.42 47.25
C ALA A 1020 16.47 26.11 48.62
N SER A 1021 17.46 25.87 49.48
CA SER A 1021 17.62 26.50 50.79
C SER A 1021 18.65 27.64 50.76
N ALA A 1022 18.35 28.74 50.05
CA ALA A 1022 19.25 29.90 49.95
C ALA A 1022 18.51 31.25 49.82
N SER A 1023 18.63 32.09 50.86
CA SER A 1023 18.34 33.55 50.90
C SER A 1023 17.10 34.10 50.15
N ASP A 1024 16.13 34.62 50.92
CA ASP A 1024 14.88 35.26 50.45
C ASP A 1024 15.00 36.22 49.25
N PHE A 1025 16.14 36.91 49.10
CA PHE A 1025 16.27 38.01 48.16
C PHE A 1025 16.15 37.58 46.68
N ASP A 1026 16.75 36.45 46.29
CA ASP A 1026 16.73 35.97 44.90
C ASP A 1026 15.47 35.18 44.53
N HIS A 1027 14.85 34.48 45.50
CA HIS A 1027 13.55 33.82 45.30
C HIS A 1027 12.50 34.82 44.75
N THR A 1028 12.47 36.05 45.27
CA THR A 1028 11.53 37.08 44.81
C THR A 1028 11.85 37.66 43.43
N ARG A 1029 13.07 37.50 42.91
CA ARG A 1029 13.43 37.90 41.53
C ARG A 1029 13.05 36.83 40.52
N LEU A 1030 13.45 35.58 40.75
CA LEU A 1030 13.15 34.46 39.87
C LEU A 1030 11.63 34.28 39.65
N GLN A 1031 10.85 34.33 40.72
CA GLN A 1031 9.40 34.17 40.65
C GLN A 1031 8.69 35.33 39.92
N LYS A 1032 9.29 36.53 39.89
CA LYS A 1032 8.80 37.69 39.11
C LYS A 1032 9.15 37.63 37.63
N MET A 1033 10.15 36.84 37.21
CA MET A 1033 10.56 36.72 35.80
C MET A 1033 9.90 35.54 35.08
N GLY A 1034 9.75 34.38 35.74
CA GLY A 1034 9.18 33.19 35.10
C GLY A 1034 7.74 33.36 34.60
N ARG A 1035 6.87 33.99 35.39
CA ARG A 1035 5.44 34.22 35.04
C ARG A 1035 5.22 35.10 33.81
N PRO A 1036 5.77 36.33 33.69
CA PRO A 1036 5.59 37.14 32.49
C PRO A 1036 6.24 36.49 31.26
N LEU A 1037 7.39 35.81 31.41
CA LEU A 1037 8.04 35.13 30.30
C LEU A 1037 7.16 34.01 29.73
N GLY A 1038 6.65 33.11 30.57
CA GLY A 1038 5.70 32.07 30.17
C GLY A 1038 4.42 32.62 29.53
N ALA A 1039 3.87 33.70 30.09
CA ALA A 1039 2.71 34.39 29.53
C ALA A 1039 2.98 35.00 28.15
N THR A 1040 4.17 35.55 27.89
CA THR A 1040 4.51 36.05 26.54
C THR A 1040 4.59 34.93 25.51
N PHE A 1041 5.20 33.79 25.82
CA PHE A 1041 5.22 32.63 24.92
C PHE A 1041 3.81 32.10 24.61
N LEU A 1042 2.91 32.07 25.61
CA LEU A 1042 1.51 31.69 25.40
C LEU A 1042 0.76 32.68 24.50
N ALA A 1043 0.98 34.00 24.68
CA ALA A 1043 0.39 35.03 23.82
C ALA A 1043 0.90 34.95 22.37
N ILE A 1044 2.18 34.68 22.18
CA ILE A 1044 2.81 34.48 20.86
C ILE A 1044 2.26 33.24 20.16
N SER A 1045 2.04 32.15 20.90
CA SER A 1045 1.35 30.95 20.40
C SER A 1045 -0.03 31.31 19.84
N ILE A 1046 -0.87 32.01 20.62
CA ILE A 1046 -2.23 32.41 20.21
C ILE A 1046 -2.19 33.32 18.98
N VAL A 1047 -1.28 34.31 18.91
CA VAL A 1047 -1.13 35.18 17.73
C VAL A 1047 -0.68 34.38 16.50
N THR A 1048 0.24 33.42 16.66
CA THR A 1048 0.69 32.54 15.58
C THR A 1048 -0.47 31.70 15.02
N LEU A 1049 -1.28 31.11 15.91
CA LEU A 1049 -2.45 30.32 15.52
C LEU A 1049 -3.50 31.17 14.78
N LEU A 1050 -3.82 32.36 15.29
CA LEU A 1050 -4.78 33.28 14.65
C LEU A 1050 -4.33 33.75 13.26
N LEU A 1051 -3.02 33.98 13.06
CA LEU A 1051 -2.46 34.28 11.74
C LEU A 1051 -2.54 33.08 10.79
N GLY A 1052 -2.32 31.86 11.31
CA GLY A 1052 -2.50 30.61 10.59
C GLY A 1052 -3.94 30.40 10.09
N CYS A 1053 -4.91 30.46 11.00
CA CYS A 1053 -6.33 30.33 10.67
C CYS A 1053 -6.76 31.41 9.64
N ARG A 1054 -6.33 32.67 9.82
CA ARG A 1054 -6.60 33.73 8.85
C ARG A 1054 -5.99 33.45 7.48
N ARG A 1055 -4.77 32.88 7.40
CA ARG A 1055 -4.18 32.44 6.13
C ARG A 1055 -5.00 31.31 5.51
N TYR A 1056 -5.39 30.30 6.28
CA TYR A 1056 -6.11 29.13 5.79
C TYR A 1056 -7.41 29.53 5.08
N PHE A 1057 -8.29 30.27 5.75
CA PHE A 1057 -9.55 30.72 5.14
C PHE A 1057 -9.32 31.63 3.92
N HIS A 1058 -8.32 32.52 3.96
CA HIS A 1058 -7.96 33.34 2.79
C HIS A 1058 -7.35 32.52 1.65
N ALA A 1059 -6.68 31.40 1.91
CA ALA A 1059 -6.21 30.51 0.84
C ALA A 1059 -7.39 29.78 0.18
N GLN A 1060 -8.31 29.25 0.99
CA GLN A 1060 -9.55 28.61 0.51
C GLN A 1060 -10.40 29.56 -0.35
N GLU A 1061 -10.61 30.80 0.12
CA GLU A 1061 -11.40 31.82 -0.59
C GLU A 1061 -10.85 32.14 -2.00
N TRP A 1062 -9.53 32.11 -2.18
CA TRP A 1062 -8.88 32.33 -3.48
C TRP A 1062 -8.84 31.07 -4.35
N ILE A 1063 -8.67 29.89 -3.75
CA ILE A 1063 -8.75 28.59 -4.45
C ILE A 1063 -10.12 28.41 -5.10
N LEU A 1064 -11.20 28.79 -4.39
CA LEU A 1064 -12.58 28.83 -4.92
C LEU A 1064 -12.76 29.82 -6.10
N GLN A 1065 -11.83 30.77 -6.29
CA GLN A 1065 -11.77 31.71 -7.42
C GLN A 1065 -10.77 31.27 -8.50
N GLY A 1066 -10.29 30.02 -8.45
CA GLY A 1066 -9.33 29.46 -9.42
C GLY A 1066 -7.90 29.98 -9.28
N LYS A 1067 -7.52 30.58 -8.14
CA LYS A 1067 -6.24 31.29 -7.97
C LYS A 1067 -5.54 30.93 -6.67
N PHE A 1068 -4.22 30.98 -6.68
CA PHE A 1068 -3.39 30.67 -5.52
C PHE A 1068 -2.60 31.90 -5.02
N PRO A 1069 -2.72 32.30 -3.73
CA PRO A 1069 -2.07 33.49 -3.19
C PRO A 1069 -0.69 33.18 -2.60
N ALA A 1070 0.37 33.36 -3.39
CA ALA A 1070 1.77 33.20 -2.96
C ALA A 1070 2.25 34.35 -2.05
N SER A 1071 1.76 34.39 -0.81
CA SER A 1071 2.15 35.37 0.22
C SER A 1071 3.57 35.12 0.74
N ARG A 1072 4.51 35.96 0.31
CA ARG A 1072 5.88 36.03 0.86
C ARG A 1072 5.97 36.88 2.13
N GLY A 1073 5.17 37.95 2.22
CA GLY A 1073 5.29 38.95 3.29
C GLY A 1073 4.98 38.42 4.70
N THR A 1074 3.97 37.56 4.85
CA THR A 1074 3.60 36.97 6.15
C THR A 1074 4.70 36.08 6.73
N ILE A 1075 5.46 35.40 5.87
CA ILE A 1075 6.57 34.52 6.30
C ILE A 1075 7.72 35.37 6.84
N ILE A 1076 8.12 36.42 6.10
CA ILE A 1076 9.22 37.32 6.49
C ILE A 1076 8.94 37.99 7.84
N ILE A 1077 7.70 38.43 8.08
CA ILE A 1077 7.30 39.02 9.37
C ILE A 1077 7.48 38.02 10.52
N MET A 1078 7.07 36.75 10.33
CA MET A 1078 7.22 35.73 11.37
C MET A 1078 8.68 35.32 11.59
N SER A 1079 9.50 35.25 10.54
CA SER A 1079 10.95 35.02 10.69
C SER A 1079 11.62 36.12 11.51
N LEU A 1080 11.20 37.38 11.35
CA LEU A 1080 11.70 38.50 12.16
C LEU A 1080 11.22 38.43 13.62
N VAL A 1081 9.98 38.02 13.87
CA VAL A 1081 9.46 37.79 15.24
C VAL A 1081 10.22 36.64 15.92
N ALA A 1082 10.41 35.51 15.23
CA ALA A 1082 11.17 34.38 15.76
C ALA A 1082 12.63 34.74 16.06
N LEU A 1083 13.29 35.49 15.16
CA LEU A 1083 14.65 36.00 15.39
C LEU A 1083 14.73 36.94 16.59
N ALA A 1084 13.78 37.86 16.74
CA ALA A 1084 13.71 38.75 17.90
C ALA A 1084 13.50 37.98 19.21
N LEU A 1085 12.73 36.90 19.19
CA LEU A 1085 12.53 36.02 20.35
C LEU A 1085 13.79 35.22 20.70
N MET A 1086 14.51 34.67 19.72
CA MET A 1086 15.80 34.01 19.97
C MET A 1086 16.82 34.97 20.60
N ILE A 1087 16.89 36.22 20.10
CA ILE A 1087 17.74 37.28 20.67
C ILE A 1087 17.31 37.61 22.10
N LEU A 1088 16.00 37.74 22.36
CA LEU A 1088 15.48 38.02 23.70
C LEU A 1088 15.78 36.87 24.68
N SER A 1089 15.60 35.61 24.28
CA SER A 1089 15.98 34.46 25.12
C SER A 1089 17.48 34.37 25.36
N LEU A 1090 18.31 34.69 24.36
CA LEU A 1090 19.77 34.73 24.50
C LEU A 1090 20.19 35.81 25.50
N VAL A 1091 19.61 37.01 25.43
CA VAL A 1091 19.84 38.09 26.40
C VAL A 1091 19.42 37.68 27.80
N VAL A 1092 18.26 37.04 27.97
CA VAL A 1092 17.80 36.53 29.28
C VAL A 1092 18.76 35.47 29.83
N VAL A 1093 19.24 34.52 29.02
CA VAL A 1093 20.22 33.51 29.44
C VAL A 1093 21.58 34.12 29.80
N ILE A 1094 22.04 35.14 29.07
CA ILE A 1094 23.29 35.86 29.37
C ILE A 1094 23.17 36.64 30.69
N VAL A 1095 22.03 37.30 30.93
CA VAL A 1095 21.78 38.09 32.16
C VAL A 1095 21.56 37.21 33.40
N ILE A 1096 21.16 35.95 33.24
CA ILE A 1096 20.90 34.99 34.34
C ILE A 1096 22.13 34.13 34.68
N ARG A 1097 23.21 34.14 33.88
CA ARG A 1097 24.46 33.47 34.26
C ARG A 1097 25.08 34.15 35.49
N PRO A 1098 25.33 33.42 36.59
CA PRO A 1098 26.18 33.94 37.67
C PRO A 1098 27.61 34.15 37.16
N SER A 1099 28.32 35.09 37.78
CA SER A 1099 29.75 35.35 37.59
C SER A 1099 30.58 34.69 38.68
#